data_AF-A0A2N8UP39-F1
#
_entry.id   AF-A0A2N8UP39-F1
#
_cell.length_a   1.000
_cell.length_b   1.000
_cell.length_c   1.000
_cell.angle_alpha   90.00
_cell.angle_beta   90.00
_cell.angle_gamma   90.00
#
_symmetry.space_group_name_H-M   'P 1'
#
loop_
_entity.id
_entity.type
_entity.pdbx_description
1 polymer ?
#
loop_
_entity_poly.entity_id
_entity_poly.type
_entity_poly.pdbx_seq_one_letter_code
_entity_poly.pdbx_strand_id
1 'polypeptide(L)'
;MRSSTSALVASLASALLVARSASAQISLSPATSPASAGSVISNTINPSYAGFGIEPSDLFVYTGTSSANQLTLNLLTNLANYTGAPPHIRIGGNAGDTMLYDQSVTGYALQQNPSASGQGNARPSDYFLFGDNYFKVMNYFPKNTPITYGLNLAYQGSDALQRIVEQAGAALDNIGNSGNGPKLYSLEIGNEPDLYIDLGYRSSSWSPTDFGNEWASRAEAIYNQTLKQRGVSSDFFEVAATATTASKNGQPFRIANLVGNTQGVAADNGIYVAGWNQHDYYYYLGVSKYNLTMSILLDLSTTVSQFTEWSNQVAQSLVTGKPYYLREMGSVGPNGLAGISDTFGNALWTLNFFFYAATIKVDSVQMHMTQYSIAAPWQTNNFGNKGPRVRPTYYAWAAWAQIIGPTCNAQIAPISLSNQPSSYTNRLGAYAVYRGTTLTSVVMINSQPFYSYNANPTYQNFVISLPSLAGQTVYLAVLYADGADSTFNVQWNGISYEQSGTGQATTVNGSQWSMTVGSDGTLTVPVRDSQVVVASTVRLGRETVNTKNCQSFISGTASSASGGSGSGSGSGTSGSKPAPTFKSTTGFKSDMPLSMTAIIAIAAGGGVLLIALLGLFIWCCVRSCKKSNRRKARAAAILKAPPRHDDHPLLERDAADESYASYSNYQKGGYEASPALKGWDSPMTSVSHQHHVPPSQSYHNMQPQYDYVPSGYQYQQHTPQMMHSPAPQQAHFQHTHLQSPYQTYSNSQHGYSQSGHGGTNYNHASGRAF
;
A
#
# COMPACT_ATOMS: atom_id res chain seq x y z
N MET A 1 23.67 29.49 -8.99
CA MET A 1 24.42 28.21 -8.84
C MET A 1 25.71 28.47 -8.06
N ARG A 2 25.76 28.09 -6.77
CA ARG A 2 27.00 27.86 -6.00
C ARG A 2 26.74 26.69 -5.03
N SER A 3 27.80 25.94 -4.74
CA SER A 3 27.82 24.61 -4.08
C SER A 3 26.73 24.27 -3.05
N SER A 4 25.85 23.33 -3.39
CA SER A 4 25.06 22.54 -2.43
C SER A 4 25.78 21.26 -1.96
N THR A 5 26.89 20.91 -2.60
CA THR A 5 27.64 19.66 -2.38
C THR A 5 28.37 19.57 -1.03
N SER A 6 28.61 20.71 -0.37
CA SER A 6 29.41 20.76 0.87
C SER A 6 28.71 20.20 2.11
N ALA A 7 27.37 20.18 2.14
CA ALA A 7 26.60 19.72 3.31
C ALA A 7 26.70 18.20 3.54
N LEU A 8 26.89 17.43 2.47
CA LEU A 8 26.71 15.97 2.49
C LEU A 8 27.99 15.21 2.86
N VAL A 9 29.15 15.87 2.84
CA VAL A 9 30.39 15.36 3.48
C VAL A 9 30.27 15.47 5.01
N ALA A 10 29.63 16.54 5.50
CA ALA A 10 29.51 16.81 6.94
C ALA A 10 28.53 15.87 7.66
N SER A 11 27.48 15.35 7.02
CA SER A 11 26.42 14.61 7.72
C SER A 11 26.88 13.29 8.38
N LEU A 12 27.91 12.61 7.84
CA LEU A 12 28.58 11.48 8.51
C LEU A 12 29.97 11.82 9.06
N ALA A 13 30.74 12.74 8.45
CA ALA A 13 32.06 13.09 8.98
C ALA A 13 31.99 13.96 10.26
N SER A 14 31.01 14.86 10.37
CA SER A 14 30.79 15.65 11.60
C SER A 14 30.10 14.83 12.69
N ALA A 15 29.35 13.78 12.35
CA ALA A 15 28.83 12.83 13.35
C ALA A 15 29.96 12.08 14.09
N LEU A 16 31.13 11.89 13.44
CA LEU A 16 32.35 11.36 14.06
C LEU A 16 33.13 12.38 14.91
N LEU A 17 32.76 13.67 14.90
CA LEU A 17 33.50 14.75 15.57
C LEU A 17 32.67 15.63 16.52
N VAL A 18 31.34 15.59 16.45
CA VAL A 18 30.43 16.39 17.30
C VAL A 18 29.29 15.54 17.85
N ALA A 19 29.58 14.76 18.90
CA ALA A 19 28.60 14.05 19.71
C ALA A 19 29.01 14.05 21.19
N ARG A 20 28.74 15.15 21.91
CA ARG A 20 28.84 15.22 23.38
C ARG A 20 27.49 15.30 24.10
N SER A 21 26.39 15.11 23.38
CA SER A 21 25.13 14.61 23.94
C SER A 21 25.21 13.09 23.94
N ALA A 22 24.85 12.44 25.04
CA ALA A 22 24.91 10.98 25.16
C ALA A 22 23.74 10.32 24.41
N SER A 23 23.88 10.10 23.11
CA SER A 23 22.94 9.31 22.29
C SER A 23 22.73 7.93 22.90
N ALA A 24 21.47 7.52 23.03
CA ALA A 24 21.13 6.22 23.62
C ALA A 24 21.69 5.07 22.77
N GLN A 25 22.15 4.01 23.45
CA GLN A 25 22.64 2.80 22.80
C GLN A 25 21.54 1.73 22.81
N ILE A 26 20.76 1.71 21.73
CA ILE A 26 19.70 0.72 21.51
C ILE A 26 20.36 -0.59 21.08
N SER A 27 20.29 -1.60 21.94
CA SER A 27 20.97 -2.89 21.72
C SER A 27 20.03 -3.85 20.99
N LEU A 28 20.54 -4.49 19.94
CA LEU A 28 19.78 -5.40 19.08
C LEU A 28 20.64 -6.59 18.59
N SER A 29 20.01 -7.75 18.45
CA SER A 29 20.66 -8.97 17.98
C SER A 29 19.78 -9.64 16.92
N PRO A 30 20.11 -9.53 15.62
CA PRO A 30 19.43 -10.32 14.60
C PRO A 30 19.66 -11.82 14.84
N ALA A 31 18.69 -12.65 14.47
CA ALA A 31 18.96 -14.08 14.38
C ALA A 31 19.99 -14.34 13.28
N THR A 32 20.80 -15.39 13.44
CA THR A 32 21.93 -15.69 12.54
C THR A 32 21.51 -16.28 11.19
N SER A 33 20.27 -16.79 11.10
CA SER A 33 19.70 -17.46 9.92
C SER A 33 18.16 -17.42 9.96
N PRO A 34 17.45 -17.69 8.84
CA PRO A 34 16.00 -17.82 8.85
C PRO A 34 15.48 -18.88 9.83
N ALA A 35 16.21 -19.99 9.99
CA ALA A 35 15.83 -21.07 10.90
C ALA A 35 15.86 -20.63 12.38
N SER A 36 16.85 -19.82 12.77
CA SER A 36 16.95 -19.25 14.12
C SER A 36 15.99 -18.08 14.38
N ALA A 37 15.35 -17.52 13.33
CA ALA A 37 14.26 -16.55 13.49
C ALA A 37 12.91 -17.21 13.81
N GLY A 38 12.77 -18.52 13.61
CA GLY A 38 11.57 -19.28 14.01
C GLY A 38 10.28 -18.81 13.33
N SER A 39 9.19 -18.71 14.09
CA SER A 39 7.84 -18.48 13.55
C SER A 39 7.59 -17.06 13.01
N VAL A 40 8.42 -16.07 13.38
CA VAL A 40 8.32 -14.66 12.96
C VAL A 40 9.07 -14.33 11.66
N ILE A 41 9.68 -15.33 11.02
CA ILE A 41 10.21 -15.19 9.65
C ILE A 41 9.07 -15.01 8.65
N SER A 42 9.25 -14.13 7.67
CA SER A 42 8.35 -13.97 6.53
C SER A 42 8.32 -15.22 5.65
N ASN A 43 7.30 -15.30 4.78
CA ASN A 43 7.38 -16.12 3.57
C ASN A 43 8.55 -15.62 2.69
N THR A 44 8.99 -16.42 1.71
CA THR A 44 10.02 -15.99 0.75
C THR A 44 9.49 -14.81 -0.06
N ILE A 45 10.16 -13.66 0.03
CA ILE A 45 9.70 -12.42 -0.58
C ILE A 45 9.71 -12.53 -2.10
N ASN A 46 8.54 -12.32 -2.70
CA ASN A 46 8.40 -12.24 -4.15
C ASN A 46 9.18 -11.01 -4.67
N PRO A 47 10.05 -11.14 -5.71
CA PRO A 47 10.71 -10.00 -6.36
C PRO A 47 9.78 -8.85 -6.78
N SER A 48 8.49 -9.15 -7.01
CA SER A 48 7.44 -8.21 -7.40
C SER A 48 6.60 -7.66 -6.22
N TYR A 49 6.94 -8.01 -4.97
CA TYR A 49 6.14 -7.80 -3.74
C TYR A 49 5.55 -6.39 -3.58
N ALA A 50 6.41 -5.36 -3.61
CA ALA A 50 6.00 -3.98 -3.45
C ALA A 50 5.63 -3.44 -4.83
N GLY A 51 4.33 -3.38 -5.09
CA GLY A 51 3.76 -2.97 -6.36
C GLY A 51 2.83 -1.77 -6.24
N PHE A 52 1.95 -1.63 -7.23
CA PHE A 52 1.05 -0.49 -7.37
C PHE A 52 -0.36 -0.95 -7.78
N GLY A 53 -1.38 -0.41 -7.15
CA GLY A 53 -2.76 -0.46 -7.62
C GLY A 53 -3.02 0.76 -8.50
N ILE A 54 -3.73 0.61 -9.62
CA ILE A 54 -4.07 1.70 -10.52
C ILE A 54 -5.58 1.71 -10.74
N GLU A 55 -6.19 2.84 -10.41
CA GLU A 55 -7.61 3.07 -10.65
C GLU A 55 -7.94 2.94 -12.15
N PRO A 56 -8.93 2.12 -12.55
CA PRO A 56 -9.15 1.80 -13.96
C PRO A 56 -9.41 3.02 -14.88
N SER A 57 -9.92 4.13 -14.36
CA SER A 57 -10.07 5.39 -15.12
C SER A 57 -8.75 6.04 -15.53
N ASP A 58 -7.68 5.76 -14.78
CA ASP A 58 -6.41 6.50 -14.84
C ASP A 58 -5.31 5.71 -15.57
N LEU A 59 -5.61 4.49 -16.03
CA LEU A 59 -4.64 3.60 -16.69
C LEU A 59 -3.86 4.30 -17.81
N PHE A 60 -4.54 5.00 -18.72
CA PHE A 60 -3.91 5.71 -19.85
C PHE A 60 -2.97 6.84 -19.40
N VAL A 61 -3.22 7.44 -18.23
CA VAL A 61 -2.38 8.49 -17.65
C VAL A 61 -1.09 7.89 -17.07
N TYR A 62 -1.11 6.63 -16.62
CA TYR A 62 0.08 5.91 -16.17
C TYR A 62 0.83 5.15 -17.27
N THR A 63 0.13 4.54 -18.24
CA THR A 63 0.72 3.73 -19.32
C THR A 63 1.10 4.54 -20.56
N GLY A 64 0.34 5.59 -20.88
CA GLY A 64 0.35 6.22 -22.19
C GLY A 64 -0.76 5.70 -23.10
N THR A 65 -0.69 5.98 -24.41
CA THR A 65 -1.75 5.64 -25.38
C THR A 65 -1.18 5.09 -26.69
N SER A 66 -0.73 5.96 -27.61
CA SER A 66 -0.01 5.57 -28.83
C SER A 66 1.51 5.43 -28.63
N SER A 67 2.00 5.87 -27.47
CA SER A 67 3.37 5.69 -26.99
C SER A 67 3.37 5.52 -25.47
N ALA A 68 4.42 4.88 -24.94
CA ALA A 68 4.58 4.62 -23.52
C ALA A 68 4.82 5.92 -22.72
N ASN A 69 4.26 5.99 -21.51
CA ASN A 69 4.64 7.01 -20.54
C ASN A 69 6.08 6.74 -20.04
N GLN A 70 7.05 7.49 -20.56
CA GLN A 70 8.46 7.25 -20.30
C GLN A 70 8.85 7.37 -18.81
N LEU A 71 8.14 8.22 -18.03
CA LEU A 71 8.38 8.37 -16.59
C LEU A 71 8.00 7.06 -15.86
N THR A 72 6.77 6.56 -16.08
CA THR A 72 6.35 5.25 -15.54
C THR A 72 7.28 4.14 -15.99
N LEU A 73 7.59 4.05 -17.29
CA LEU A 73 8.46 3.00 -17.84
C LEU A 73 9.85 2.99 -17.19
N ASN A 74 10.50 4.16 -17.06
CA ASN A 74 11.79 4.28 -16.38
C ASN A 74 11.70 3.85 -14.91
N LEU A 75 10.71 4.33 -14.17
CA LEU A 75 10.55 4.06 -12.74
C LEU A 75 10.30 2.58 -12.44
N LEU A 76 9.45 1.91 -13.24
CA LEU A 76 9.21 0.46 -13.12
C LEU A 76 10.45 -0.36 -13.54
N THR A 77 11.20 0.11 -14.56
CA THR A 77 12.42 -0.55 -15.04
C THR A 77 13.56 -0.47 -14.02
N ASN A 78 13.73 0.65 -13.31
CA ASN A 78 14.71 0.73 -12.21
C ASN A 78 14.46 -0.35 -11.15
N LEU A 79 13.20 -0.50 -10.72
CA LEU A 79 12.81 -1.49 -9.70
C LEU A 79 13.04 -2.92 -10.20
N ALA A 80 12.67 -3.21 -11.45
CA ALA A 80 12.93 -4.49 -12.09
C ALA A 80 14.42 -4.85 -12.13
N ASN A 81 15.30 -3.86 -12.35
CA ASN A 81 16.75 -4.04 -12.37
C ASN A 81 17.34 -4.33 -10.97
N TYR A 82 16.64 -4.00 -9.87
CA TYR A 82 17.12 -4.21 -8.50
C TYR A 82 16.68 -5.55 -7.90
N THR A 83 15.51 -6.09 -8.28
CA THR A 83 15.00 -7.39 -7.79
C THR A 83 15.06 -8.51 -8.83
N GLY A 84 15.35 -8.20 -10.10
CA GLY A 84 15.34 -9.15 -11.21
C GLY A 84 13.95 -9.43 -11.79
N ALA A 85 12.88 -8.84 -11.27
CA ALA A 85 11.56 -8.83 -11.89
C ALA A 85 10.80 -7.53 -11.60
N PRO A 86 10.04 -6.98 -12.54
CA PRO A 86 9.23 -5.79 -12.31
C PRO A 86 8.20 -5.95 -11.17
N PRO A 87 7.83 -4.85 -10.51
CA PRO A 87 6.79 -4.84 -9.48
C PRO A 87 5.42 -5.28 -10.04
N HIS A 88 4.60 -5.89 -9.18
CA HIS A 88 3.23 -6.32 -9.53
C HIS A 88 2.31 -5.10 -9.69
N ILE A 89 1.51 -5.06 -10.76
CA ILE A 89 0.51 -4.03 -10.99
C ILE A 89 -0.89 -4.63 -10.84
N ARG A 90 -1.76 -4.02 -10.02
CA ARG A 90 -3.18 -4.33 -9.98
C ARG A 90 -3.94 -3.24 -10.72
N ILE A 91 -4.80 -3.62 -11.67
CA ILE A 91 -5.71 -2.72 -12.38
C ILE A 91 -7.12 -3.02 -11.89
N GLY A 92 -7.62 -2.18 -11.00
CA GLY A 92 -8.84 -2.40 -10.24
C GLY A 92 -9.05 -1.25 -9.24
N GLY A 93 -10.26 -1.14 -8.72
CA GLY A 93 -10.75 0.04 -8.00
C GLY A 93 -12.22 0.28 -8.36
N ASN A 94 -12.83 1.31 -7.78
CA ASN A 94 -14.27 1.57 -7.92
C ASN A 94 -14.72 1.79 -9.38
N ALA A 95 -13.86 2.30 -10.25
CA ALA A 95 -14.17 2.43 -11.68
C ALA A 95 -14.36 1.09 -12.39
N GLY A 96 -13.72 0.00 -11.91
CA GLY A 96 -13.81 -1.35 -12.50
C GLY A 96 -15.23 -1.93 -12.48
N ASP A 97 -15.97 -1.66 -11.41
CA ASP A 97 -17.39 -2.02 -11.25
C ASP A 97 -18.36 -1.01 -11.91
N THR A 98 -17.84 -0.01 -12.64
CA THR A 98 -18.64 0.95 -13.43
C THR A 98 -18.37 0.89 -14.93
N MET A 99 -17.61 -0.11 -15.41
CA MET A 99 -17.22 -0.23 -16.81
C MET A 99 -17.57 -1.60 -17.39
N LEU A 100 -18.02 -1.61 -18.65
CA LEU A 100 -18.26 -2.82 -19.44
C LEU A 100 -17.32 -2.87 -20.64
N TYR A 101 -16.90 -4.08 -20.98
CA TYR A 101 -16.16 -4.33 -22.21
C TYR A 101 -17.10 -4.28 -23.43
N ASP A 102 -16.65 -3.60 -24.48
CA ASP A 102 -17.26 -3.54 -25.79
C ASP A 102 -16.15 -3.45 -26.87
N GLN A 103 -16.05 -4.48 -27.72
CA GLN A 103 -15.00 -4.58 -28.73
C GLN A 103 -15.08 -3.47 -29.81
N SER A 104 -16.22 -2.81 -29.98
CA SER A 104 -16.36 -1.68 -30.91
C SER A 104 -15.61 -0.42 -30.45
N VAL A 105 -15.31 -0.31 -29.14
CA VAL A 105 -14.61 0.84 -28.56
C VAL A 105 -13.10 0.74 -28.84
N THR A 106 -12.72 1.23 -30.01
CA THR A 106 -11.33 1.27 -30.50
C THR A 106 -10.51 2.48 -30.02
N GLY A 107 -11.08 3.35 -29.17
CA GLY A 107 -10.40 4.53 -28.63
C GLY A 107 -9.46 4.22 -27.45
N TYR A 108 -8.47 5.08 -27.23
CA TYR A 108 -7.65 5.10 -26.00
C TYR A 108 -8.32 5.97 -24.91
N ALA A 109 -9.58 5.66 -24.60
CA ALA A 109 -10.38 6.37 -23.61
C ALA A 109 -11.51 5.45 -23.09
N LEU A 110 -11.94 5.67 -21.85
CA LEU A 110 -13.26 5.21 -21.42
C LEU A 110 -14.32 6.11 -22.05
N GLN A 111 -15.28 5.52 -22.76
CA GLN A 111 -16.41 6.24 -23.33
C GLN A 111 -17.58 6.17 -22.35
N GLN A 112 -18.30 7.27 -22.11
CA GLN A 112 -19.52 7.19 -21.30
C GLN A 112 -20.60 6.40 -22.07
N ASN A 113 -21.23 5.43 -21.42
CA ASN A 113 -22.33 4.67 -21.98
C ASN A 113 -23.55 5.60 -22.22
N PRO A 114 -24.03 5.77 -23.46
CA PRO A 114 -25.16 6.65 -23.77
C PRO A 114 -26.53 6.08 -23.35
N SER A 115 -26.58 4.85 -22.85
CA SER A 115 -27.80 4.15 -22.43
C SER A 115 -27.55 3.30 -21.18
N ALA A 116 -26.80 3.85 -20.22
CA ALA A 116 -26.54 3.24 -18.93
C ALA A 116 -27.83 2.91 -18.17
N SER A 117 -27.87 1.70 -17.61
CA SER A 117 -29.04 1.03 -17.04
C SER A 117 -28.74 0.22 -15.77
N GLY A 118 -27.45 0.08 -15.43
CA GLY A 118 -26.96 -0.59 -14.24
C GLY A 118 -27.39 0.09 -12.94
N GLN A 119 -27.33 -0.65 -11.85
CA GLN A 119 -27.62 -0.12 -10.51
C GLN A 119 -26.45 0.71 -9.99
N GLY A 120 -26.69 1.60 -9.03
CA GLY A 120 -25.65 2.40 -8.35
C GLY A 120 -26.10 3.80 -7.95
N ASN A 121 -25.77 4.22 -6.73
CA ASN A 121 -26.27 5.44 -6.09
C ASN A 121 -25.69 6.75 -6.68
N ALA A 122 -24.55 6.70 -7.36
CA ALA A 122 -23.87 7.89 -7.90
C ALA A 122 -23.26 7.71 -9.30
N ARG A 123 -22.88 6.47 -9.65
CA ARG A 123 -22.63 6.03 -11.02
C ARG A 123 -23.27 4.64 -11.18
N PRO A 124 -23.96 4.36 -12.30
CA PRO A 124 -24.46 3.02 -12.58
C PRO A 124 -23.30 2.07 -12.90
N SER A 125 -23.48 0.77 -12.67
CA SER A 125 -22.44 -0.23 -12.90
C SER A 125 -22.06 -0.47 -14.38
N ASP A 126 -22.76 0.17 -15.32
CA ASP A 126 -22.45 0.21 -16.76
C ASP A 126 -22.13 1.63 -17.29
N TYR A 127 -21.69 2.55 -16.43
CA TYR A 127 -21.45 3.96 -16.78
C TYR A 127 -20.40 4.18 -17.89
N PHE A 128 -19.40 3.31 -18.02
CA PHE A 128 -18.33 3.40 -19.03
C PHE A 128 -18.31 2.18 -19.96
N LEU A 129 -17.87 2.40 -21.21
CA LEU A 129 -17.54 1.39 -22.21
C LEU A 129 -16.05 1.50 -22.59
N PHE A 130 -15.39 0.36 -22.79
CA PHE A 130 -14.00 0.28 -23.22
C PHE A 130 -13.74 -0.98 -24.06
N GLY A 131 -12.73 -0.94 -24.93
CA GLY A 131 -12.35 -2.08 -25.77
C GLY A 131 -10.86 -2.39 -25.71
N ASP A 132 -10.44 -3.30 -26.61
CA ASP A 132 -9.08 -3.83 -26.81
C ASP A 132 -7.90 -2.90 -26.46
N ASN A 133 -7.96 -1.62 -26.87
CA ASN A 133 -6.86 -0.68 -26.69
C ASN A 133 -6.58 -0.33 -25.21
N TYR A 134 -7.57 -0.52 -24.33
CA TYR A 134 -7.40 -0.46 -22.87
C TYR A 134 -6.45 -1.54 -22.34
N PHE A 135 -6.58 -2.77 -22.84
CA PHE A 135 -5.65 -3.85 -22.51
C PHE A 135 -4.29 -3.67 -23.18
N LYS A 136 -4.28 -3.22 -24.45
CA LYS A 136 -3.05 -3.13 -25.25
C LYS A 136 -2.03 -2.15 -24.65
N VAL A 137 -2.44 -1.05 -24.01
CA VAL A 137 -1.50 -0.12 -23.34
C VAL A 137 -0.78 -0.72 -22.13
N MET A 138 -1.30 -1.78 -21.53
CA MET A 138 -0.58 -2.52 -20.48
C MET A 138 0.71 -3.17 -21.02
N ASN A 139 0.81 -3.38 -22.34
CA ASN A 139 2.04 -3.88 -22.98
C ASN A 139 3.20 -2.86 -23.01
N TYR A 140 2.99 -1.63 -22.52
CA TYR A 140 4.08 -0.68 -22.22
C TYR A 140 4.73 -0.93 -20.85
N PHE A 141 4.17 -1.77 -19.99
CA PHE A 141 4.85 -2.18 -18.75
C PHE A 141 6.04 -3.11 -19.05
N PRO A 142 7.09 -3.13 -18.20
CA PRO A 142 8.28 -3.96 -18.43
C PRO A 142 7.99 -5.46 -18.63
N LYS A 143 8.93 -6.14 -19.30
CA LYS A 143 8.79 -7.57 -19.61
C LYS A 143 8.58 -8.41 -18.34
N ASN A 144 7.55 -9.26 -18.35
CA ASN A 144 7.08 -10.07 -17.22
C ASN A 144 6.44 -9.30 -16.05
N THR A 145 6.04 -8.02 -16.18
CA THR A 145 5.22 -7.35 -15.15
C THR A 145 3.98 -8.20 -14.83
N PRO A 146 3.80 -8.67 -13.58
CA PRO A 146 2.59 -9.37 -13.18
C PRO A 146 1.42 -8.39 -13.14
N ILE A 147 0.31 -8.74 -13.78
CA ILE A 147 -0.94 -7.96 -13.80
C ILE A 147 -2.03 -8.76 -13.09
N THR A 148 -2.64 -8.17 -12.06
CA THR A 148 -3.97 -8.59 -11.60
C THR A 148 -4.99 -7.63 -12.20
N TYR A 149 -6.07 -8.14 -12.79
CA TYR A 149 -7.08 -7.33 -13.50
C TYR A 149 -8.49 -7.56 -12.96
N GLY A 150 -9.18 -6.49 -12.61
CA GLY A 150 -10.55 -6.51 -12.10
C GLY A 150 -11.63 -6.63 -13.17
N LEU A 151 -12.62 -7.48 -12.90
CA LEU A 151 -13.80 -7.72 -13.70
C LEU A 151 -15.05 -7.20 -13.00
N ASN A 152 -16.00 -6.66 -13.76
CA ASN A 152 -17.21 -6.04 -13.21
C ASN A 152 -18.18 -7.09 -12.67
N LEU A 153 -18.41 -7.08 -11.35
CA LEU A 153 -19.42 -7.88 -10.66
C LEU A 153 -20.65 -7.04 -10.29
N ALA A 154 -20.50 -5.73 -10.09
CA ALA A 154 -21.61 -4.85 -9.74
C ALA A 154 -22.72 -4.82 -10.82
N TYR A 155 -22.41 -5.11 -12.08
CA TYR A 155 -23.38 -5.17 -13.17
C TYR A 155 -24.33 -6.38 -13.08
N GLN A 156 -25.63 -6.09 -13.16
CA GLN A 156 -26.73 -7.05 -13.05
C GLN A 156 -27.63 -7.11 -14.31
N GLY A 157 -27.12 -6.67 -15.47
CA GLY A 157 -27.83 -6.87 -16.74
C GLY A 157 -28.08 -8.35 -17.04
N SER A 158 -29.09 -8.64 -17.88
CA SER A 158 -29.38 -10.02 -18.30
C SER A 158 -28.24 -10.67 -19.11
N ASP A 159 -27.34 -9.85 -19.67
CA ASP A 159 -26.11 -10.24 -20.35
C ASP A 159 -24.86 -10.20 -19.44
N ALA A 160 -24.98 -9.92 -18.14
CA ALA A 160 -23.81 -9.74 -17.25
C ALA A 160 -22.86 -10.95 -17.21
N LEU A 161 -23.39 -12.17 -17.35
CA LEU A 161 -22.57 -13.40 -17.42
C LEU A 161 -21.80 -13.51 -18.75
N GLN A 162 -22.37 -13.00 -19.85
CA GLN A 162 -21.69 -12.90 -21.14
C GLN A 162 -20.61 -11.82 -21.09
N ARG A 163 -20.96 -10.60 -20.65
CA ARG A 163 -20.05 -9.45 -20.57
C ARG A 163 -18.78 -9.75 -19.78
N ILE A 164 -18.89 -10.42 -18.63
CA ILE A 164 -17.72 -10.71 -17.79
C ILE A 164 -16.82 -11.81 -18.39
N VAL A 165 -17.40 -12.76 -19.14
CA VAL A 165 -16.66 -13.79 -19.91
C VAL A 165 -15.94 -13.17 -21.10
N GLU A 166 -16.59 -12.26 -21.83
CA GLU A 166 -16.01 -11.47 -22.93
C GLU A 166 -14.87 -10.57 -22.43
N GLN A 167 -15.08 -9.84 -21.34
CA GLN A 167 -14.06 -9.00 -20.69
C GLN A 167 -12.84 -9.81 -20.26
N ALA A 168 -13.04 -10.98 -19.65
CA ALA A 168 -11.95 -11.89 -19.28
C ALA A 168 -11.23 -12.47 -20.51
N GLY A 169 -11.96 -12.81 -21.58
CA GLY A 169 -11.38 -13.26 -22.85
C GLY A 169 -10.48 -12.19 -23.47
N ALA A 170 -10.99 -10.96 -23.60
CA ALA A 170 -10.25 -9.83 -24.12
C ALA A 170 -9.02 -9.47 -23.25
N ALA A 171 -9.09 -9.65 -21.93
CA ALA A 171 -7.93 -9.50 -21.05
C ALA A 171 -6.84 -10.54 -21.36
N LEU A 172 -7.20 -11.83 -21.47
CA LEU A 172 -6.24 -12.89 -21.80
C LEU A 172 -5.62 -12.74 -23.20
N ASP A 173 -6.40 -12.31 -24.19
CA ASP A 173 -5.97 -12.25 -25.59
C ASP A 173 -5.13 -10.98 -25.91
N ASN A 174 -5.19 -9.95 -25.05
CA ASN A 174 -4.49 -8.67 -25.25
C ASN A 174 -3.35 -8.37 -24.25
N ILE A 175 -3.40 -8.85 -23.01
CA ILE A 175 -2.36 -8.57 -21.99
C ILE A 175 -1.17 -9.54 -22.19
N GLY A 176 -0.01 -9.01 -22.57
CA GLY A 176 1.23 -9.77 -22.69
C GLY A 176 1.41 -10.51 -24.03
N ASN A 177 0.47 -10.38 -24.96
CA ASN A 177 0.40 -11.16 -26.20
C ASN A 177 1.62 -11.04 -27.14
N SER A 178 2.47 -10.02 -26.95
CA SER A 178 3.74 -9.83 -27.68
C SER A 178 4.88 -10.77 -27.24
N GLY A 179 4.70 -11.57 -26.18
CA GLY A 179 5.75 -12.42 -25.59
C GLY A 179 6.90 -11.64 -24.92
N ASN A 180 6.87 -10.31 -25.01
CA ASN A 180 7.85 -9.39 -24.43
C ASN A 180 7.24 -8.34 -23.49
N GLY A 181 5.91 -8.32 -23.35
CA GLY A 181 5.18 -7.44 -22.44
C GLY A 181 4.98 -8.02 -21.03
N PRO A 182 3.92 -7.59 -20.32
CA PRO A 182 3.52 -8.10 -19.01
C PRO A 182 3.03 -9.56 -19.07
N LYS A 183 2.57 -10.09 -17.93
CA LYS A 183 1.80 -11.33 -17.83
C LYS A 183 0.55 -11.08 -17.01
N LEU A 184 -0.62 -11.47 -17.52
CA LEU A 184 -1.79 -11.63 -16.65
C LEU A 184 -1.49 -12.74 -15.63
N TYR A 185 -1.56 -12.39 -14.36
CA TYR A 185 -1.20 -13.24 -13.21
C TYR A 185 -2.44 -13.81 -12.52
N SER A 186 -3.50 -13.01 -12.43
CA SER A 186 -4.79 -13.38 -11.83
C SER A 186 -5.90 -12.42 -12.24
N LEU A 187 -7.14 -12.78 -11.94
CA LEU A 187 -8.33 -11.95 -12.12
C LEU A 187 -9.00 -11.66 -10.78
N GLU A 188 -9.50 -10.45 -10.58
CA GLU A 188 -10.43 -10.10 -9.50
C GLU A 188 -11.85 -10.07 -10.06
N ILE A 189 -12.86 -10.45 -9.27
CA ILE A 189 -14.28 -10.39 -9.66
C ILE A 189 -15.00 -9.49 -8.63
N GLY A 190 -15.30 -8.26 -9.05
CA GLY A 190 -15.78 -7.19 -8.18
C GLY A 190 -14.68 -6.44 -7.43
N ASN A 191 -15.05 -5.27 -6.90
CA ASN A 191 -14.22 -4.39 -6.09
C ASN A 191 -15.04 -3.91 -4.87
N GLU A 192 -14.55 -4.15 -3.66
CA GLU A 192 -15.18 -3.72 -2.41
C GLU A 192 -16.65 -4.18 -2.26
N PRO A 193 -16.93 -5.50 -2.37
CA PRO A 193 -18.29 -6.04 -2.26
C PRO A 193 -18.94 -5.77 -0.90
N ASP A 194 -18.15 -5.58 0.15
CA ASP A 194 -18.61 -5.14 1.47
C ASP A 194 -19.23 -3.72 1.49
N LEU A 195 -19.09 -2.95 0.40
CA LEU A 195 -19.71 -1.65 0.19
C LEU A 195 -20.89 -1.67 -0.80
N TYR A 196 -21.19 -2.79 -1.48
CA TYR A 196 -22.18 -2.85 -2.57
C TYR A 196 -23.60 -2.40 -2.19
N ILE A 197 -23.98 -2.53 -0.91
CA ILE A 197 -25.28 -2.06 -0.40
C ILE A 197 -25.28 -0.53 -0.28
N ASP A 198 -24.23 0.04 0.33
CA ASP A 198 -24.08 1.49 0.52
C ASP A 198 -23.84 2.23 -0.82
N LEU A 199 -23.18 1.56 -1.77
CA LEU A 199 -23.02 2.02 -3.16
C LEU A 199 -24.28 1.83 -4.03
N GLY A 200 -25.29 1.09 -3.56
CA GLY A 200 -26.54 0.87 -4.29
C GLY A 200 -26.44 -0.12 -5.46
N TYR A 201 -25.39 -0.93 -5.51
CA TYR A 201 -25.23 -2.01 -6.49
C TYR A 201 -26.01 -3.28 -6.11
N ARG A 202 -26.39 -3.44 -4.84
CA ARG A 202 -27.18 -4.57 -4.30
C ARG A 202 -28.22 -4.08 -3.29
N SER A 203 -29.26 -4.88 -3.04
CA SER A 203 -30.29 -4.56 -2.05
C SER A 203 -29.79 -4.72 -0.62
N SER A 204 -30.46 -4.10 0.35
CA SER A 204 -30.17 -4.22 1.79
C SER A 204 -30.39 -5.62 2.38
N SER A 205 -30.90 -6.57 1.60
CA SER A 205 -31.05 -7.98 1.96
C SER A 205 -29.87 -8.87 1.50
N TRP A 206 -28.96 -8.33 0.68
CA TRP A 206 -27.85 -9.07 0.10
C TRP A 206 -26.77 -9.39 1.15
N SER A 207 -26.14 -10.55 1.03
CA SER A 207 -25.25 -11.11 2.05
C SER A 207 -23.92 -11.64 1.48
N PRO A 208 -22.92 -11.94 2.32
CA PRO A 208 -21.70 -12.63 1.89
C PRO A 208 -21.96 -14.01 1.27
N THR A 209 -23.09 -14.64 1.59
CA THR A 209 -23.55 -15.88 0.94
C THR A 209 -23.93 -15.60 -0.51
N ASP A 210 -24.73 -14.56 -0.76
CA ASP A 210 -25.13 -14.15 -2.11
C ASP A 210 -23.92 -13.70 -2.93
N PHE A 211 -23.03 -12.88 -2.35
CA PHE A 211 -21.73 -12.55 -2.93
C PHE A 211 -20.95 -13.79 -3.33
N GLY A 212 -20.78 -14.76 -2.42
CA GLY A 212 -20.01 -15.97 -2.69
C GLY A 212 -20.61 -16.80 -3.83
N ASN A 213 -21.94 -16.89 -3.89
CA ASN A 213 -22.67 -17.61 -4.94
C ASN A 213 -22.56 -16.89 -6.30
N GLU A 214 -22.71 -15.56 -6.32
CA GLU A 214 -22.50 -14.74 -7.51
C GLU A 214 -21.06 -14.87 -8.03
N TRP A 215 -20.07 -14.66 -7.15
CA TRP A 215 -18.64 -14.77 -7.46
C TRP A 215 -18.30 -16.15 -8.03
N ALA A 216 -18.77 -17.23 -7.40
CA ALA A 216 -18.52 -18.60 -7.86
C ALA A 216 -19.12 -18.86 -9.25
N SER A 217 -20.34 -18.39 -9.51
CA SER A 217 -20.97 -18.51 -10.84
C SER A 217 -20.19 -17.79 -11.94
N ARG A 218 -19.53 -16.66 -11.61
CA ARG A 218 -18.68 -15.94 -12.57
C ARG A 218 -17.35 -16.66 -12.77
N ALA A 219 -16.69 -17.09 -11.70
CA ALA A 219 -15.44 -17.84 -11.76
C ALA A 219 -15.57 -19.15 -12.56
N GLU A 220 -16.65 -19.92 -12.34
CA GLU A 220 -16.96 -21.12 -13.11
C GLU A 220 -17.20 -20.82 -14.59
N ALA A 221 -17.99 -19.79 -14.91
CA ALA A 221 -18.30 -19.43 -16.29
C ALA A 221 -17.04 -18.98 -17.04
N ILE A 222 -16.23 -18.10 -16.44
CA ILE A 222 -14.96 -17.64 -17.01
C ILE A 222 -13.97 -18.80 -17.14
N TYR A 223 -13.91 -19.72 -16.16
CA TYR A 223 -13.06 -20.90 -16.26
C TYR A 223 -13.45 -21.78 -17.46
N ASN A 224 -14.72 -22.22 -17.53
CA ASN A 224 -15.17 -23.15 -18.57
C ASN A 224 -15.20 -22.54 -19.97
N GLN A 225 -15.51 -21.25 -20.12
CA GLN A 225 -15.64 -20.58 -21.41
C GLN A 225 -14.34 -19.92 -21.89
N THR A 226 -13.49 -19.43 -20.99
CA THR A 226 -12.28 -18.65 -21.34
C THR A 226 -10.97 -19.33 -20.95
N LEU A 227 -10.78 -19.70 -19.68
CA LEU A 227 -9.47 -20.12 -19.15
C LEU A 227 -9.08 -21.54 -19.59
N LYS A 228 -9.99 -22.50 -19.42
CA LYS A 228 -9.80 -23.94 -19.64
C LYS A 228 -9.38 -24.27 -21.07
N GLN A 229 -9.96 -23.55 -22.04
CA GLN A 229 -9.64 -23.70 -23.47
C GLN A 229 -8.25 -23.13 -23.83
N ARG A 230 -7.77 -22.16 -23.05
CA ARG A 230 -6.42 -21.54 -23.19
C ARG A 230 -5.35 -22.25 -22.33
N GLY A 231 -5.68 -23.36 -21.67
CA GLY A 231 -4.75 -24.12 -20.83
C GLY A 231 -4.43 -23.49 -19.46
N VAL A 232 -5.16 -22.44 -19.07
CA VAL A 232 -5.04 -21.81 -17.75
C VAL A 232 -5.82 -22.65 -16.72
N SER A 233 -5.26 -22.81 -15.52
CA SER A 233 -5.88 -23.57 -14.44
C SER A 233 -7.08 -22.83 -13.83
N SER A 234 -7.89 -23.53 -13.02
CA SER A 234 -9.05 -22.91 -12.38
C SER A 234 -8.67 -21.93 -11.28
N ASP A 235 -7.55 -22.17 -10.57
CA ASP A 235 -7.06 -21.38 -9.45
C ASP A 235 -6.39 -20.07 -9.89
N PHE A 236 -7.17 -19.21 -10.56
CA PHE A 236 -6.71 -17.99 -11.21
C PHE A 236 -7.36 -16.71 -10.64
N PHE A 237 -8.29 -16.84 -9.69
CA PHE A 237 -9.07 -15.71 -9.17
C PHE A 237 -8.66 -15.28 -7.76
N GLU A 238 -8.59 -13.97 -7.52
CA GLU A 238 -8.35 -13.40 -6.20
C GLU A 238 -9.65 -12.83 -5.62
N VAL A 239 -9.85 -13.02 -4.31
CA VAL A 239 -11.14 -12.82 -3.63
C VAL A 239 -10.91 -12.38 -2.17
N ALA A 240 -11.67 -11.48 -1.56
CA ALA A 240 -12.88 -10.82 -2.06
C ALA A 240 -12.67 -9.37 -2.54
N ALA A 241 -11.44 -8.85 -2.52
CA ALA A 241 -11.15 -7.44 -2.81
C ALA A 241 -11.95 -6.48 -1.91
N THR A 242 -12.14 -6.86 -0.65
CA THR A 242 -12.96 -6.17 0.36
C THR A 242 -12.29 -4.89 0.87
N ALA A 243 -13.07 -3.83 1.10
CA ALA A 243 -12.59 -2.53 1.57
C ALA A 243 -11.93 -2.64 2.95
N THR A 244 -12.63 -3.20 3.95
CA THR A 244 -12.05 -3.45 5.27
C THR A 244 -12.86 -4.43 6.13
N THR A 245 -12.29 -5.62 6.38
CA THR A 245 -12.83 -6.60 7.34
C THR A 245 -12.81 -6.13 8.80
N ALA A 246 -12.22 -4.97 9.11
CA ALA A 246 -12.32 -4.37 10.44
C ALA A 246 -13.69 -3.70 10.68
N SER A 247 -14.35 -3.23 9.62
CA SER A 247 -15.65 -2.53 9.69
C SER A 247 -16.82 -3.48 9.95
N LYS A 248 -17.92 -2.98 10.53
CA LYS A 248 -19.15 -3.77 10.75
C LYS A 248 -19.70 -4.39 9.44
N ASN A 249 -19.55 -3.72 8.30
CA ASN A 249 -20.07 -4.16 7.01
C ASN A 249 -19.12 -5.18 6.33
N GLY A 250 -17.81 -5.06 6.53
CA GLY A 250 -16.79 -6.00 6.02
C GLY A 250 -16.48 -7.20 6.93
N GLN A 251 -16.73 -7.15 8.24
CA GLN A 251 -16.61 -8.30 9.15
C GLN A 251 -17.36 -9.56 8.66
N PRO A 252 -18.58 -9.47 8.10
CA PRO A 252 -19.26 -10.57 7.43
C PRO A 252 -18.46 -11.23 6.28
N PHE A 253 -17.58 -10.51 5.59
CA PHE A 253 -16.78 -10.98 4.45
C PHE A 253 -15.39 -11.53 4.84
N ARG A 254 -15.09 -11.69 6.14
CA ARG A 254 -13.86 -12.36 6.61
C ARG A 254 -13.71 -13.77 6.01
N ILE A 255 -12.47 -14.21 5.84
CA ILE A 255 -12.13 -15.49 5.18
C ILE A 255 -12.88 -16.68 5.82
N ALA A 256 -12.97 -16.73 7.15
CA ALA A 256 -13.69 -17.77 7.88
C ALA A 256 -15.18 -17.90 7.49
N ASN A 257 -15.85 -16.77 7.17
CA ASN A 257 -17.25 -16.76 6.77
C ASN A 257 -17.42 -17.13 5.29
N LEU A 258 -16.55 -16.59 4.41
CA LEU A 258 -16.56 -16.91 2.98
C LEU A 258 -16.27 -18.39 2.72
N VAL A 259 -15.41 -19.02 3.52
CA VAL A 259 -15.14 -20.47 3.44
C VAL A 259 -16.21 -21.30 4.18
N GLY A 260 -16.95 -20.70 5.11
CA GLY A 260 -18.14 -21.32 5.72
C GLY A 260 -19.29 -21.57 4.73
N ASN A 261 -19.40 -20.77 3.67
CA ASN A 261 -20.31 -21.04 2.55
C ASN A 261 -19.67 -22.01 1.54
N THR A 262 -19.94 -23.30 1.70
CA THR A 262 -19.47 -24.37 0.80
C THR A 262 -20.07 -24.35 -0.61
N GLN A 263 -21.05 -23.47 -0.87
CA GLN A 263 -21.68 -23.28 -2.19
C GLN A 263 -21.22 -21.99 -2.90
N GLY A 264 -20.48 -21.13 -2.19
CA GLY A 264 -19.95 -19.86 -2.70
C GLY A 264 -18.46 -19.93 -3.00
N VAL A 265 -17.66 -19.06 -2.36
CA VAL A 265 -16.19 -18.99 -2.56
C VAL A 265 -15.47 -20.32 -2.28
N ALA A 266 -16.05 -21.17 -1.42
CA ALA A 266 -15.55 -22.52 -1.12
C ALA A 266 -16.17 -23.65 -1.95
N ALA A 267 -16.92 -23.35 -3.02
CA ALA A 267 -17.39 -24.35 -3.99
C ALA A 267 -16.23 -25.25 -4.45
N ASP A 268 -16.50 -26.56 -4.51
CA ASP A 268 -15.51 -27.62 -4.80
C ASP A 268 -14.23 -27.55 -3.94
N ASN A 269 -14.32 -27.05 -2.70
CA ASN A 269 -13.19 -26.77 -1.81
C ASN A 269 -12.21 -25.71 -2.36
N GLY A 270 -12.73 -24.70 -3.06
CA GLY A 270 -11.99 -23.50 -3.44
C GLY A 270 -11.12 -23.63 -4.69
N ILE A 271 -11.48 -24.49 -5.66
CA ILE A 271 -10.70 -24.72 -6.89
C ILE A 271 -10.44 -23.47 -7.74
N TYR A 272 -11.23 -22.40 -7.54
CA TYR A 272 -11.11 -21.15 -8.29
C TYR A 272 -10.18 -20.11 -7.62
N VAL A 273 -9.93 -20.26 -6.32
CA VAL A 273 -9.20 -19.24 -5.54
C VAL A 273 -7.69 -19.39 -5.73
N ALA A 274 -7.04 -18.42 -6.37
CA ALA A 274 -5.59 -18.28 -6.43
C ALA A 274 -5.02 -17.78 -5.09
N GLY A 275 -5.67 -16.78 -4.48
CA GLY A 275 -5.24 -16.12 -3.26
C GLY A 275 -6.32 -15.22 -2.66
N TRP A 276 -6.11 -14.80 -1.41
CA TRP A 276 -6.99 -13.88 -0.72
C TRP A 276 -6.54 -12.43 -0.93
N ASN A 277 -7.46 -11.56 -1.34
CA ASN A 277 -7.25 -10.13 -1.53
C ASN A 277 -8.10 -9.32 -0.54
N GLN A 278 -7.45 -8.40 0.16
CA GLN A 278 -8.02 -7.43 1.10
C GLN A 278 -7.46 -6.04 0.80
N HIS A 279 -8.24 -4.99 0.98
CA HIS A 279 -7.76 -3.60 0.91
C HIS A 279 -7.48 -3.02 2.31
N ASP A 280 -6.75 -1.90 2.39
CA ASP A 280 -6.73 -1.03 3.58
C ASP A 280 -6.20 0.37 3.24
N TYR A 281 -6.61 1.35 4.04
CA TYR A 281 -5.88 2.61 4.14
C TYR A 281 -5.62 2.91 5.62
N TYR A 282 -4.35 3.13 5.98
CA TYR A 282 -3.95 3.46 7.35
C TYR A 282 -4.74 4.64 7.94
N TYR A 283 -5.06 5.60 7.07
CA TYR A 283 -6.02 6.66 7.33
C TYR A 283 -6.91 6.87 6.12
N TYR A 284 -8.18 7.23 6.34
CA TYR A 284 -9.12 7.49 5.26
C TYR A 284 -9.93 8.76 5.54
N LEU A 285 -9.80 9.77 4.69
CA LEU A 285 -10.43 11.08 4.83
C LEU A 285 -11.96 10.96 4.87
N GLY A 286 -12.58 11.54 5.89
CA GLY A 286 -14.04 11.45 6.14
C GLY A 286 -14.48 10.19 6.88
N VAL A 287 -13.70 9.10 6.85
CA VAL A 287 -14.03 7.82 7.50
C VAL A 287 -13.32 7.67 8.85
N SER A 288 -12.01 7.93 8.93
CA SER A 288 -11.23 7.88 10.17
C SER A 288 -11.71 8.92 11.20
N LYS A 289 -11.60 8.58 12.50
CA LYS A 289 -12.23 9.34 13.61
C LYS A 289 -11.24 10.14 14.49
N TYR A 290 -10.02 10.34 14.02
CA TYR A 290 -8.98 11.15 14.65
C TYR A 290 -8.38 12.09 13.60
N ASN A 291 -7.66 13.15 14.00
CA ASN A 291 -6.90 13.97 13.06
C ASN A 291 -5.52 13.35 12.83
N LEU A 292 -5.17 13.02 11.58
CA LEU A 292 -3.84 12.52 11.26
C LEU A 292 -2.79 13.64 11.37
N THR A 293 -1.68 13.35 12.05
CA THR A 293 -0.46 14.17 12.05
C THR A 293 0.73 13.34 11.58
N MET A 294 1.81 14.00 11.18
CA MET A 294 3.09 13.32 10.88
C MET A 294 3.60 12.51 12.08
N SER A 295 3.39 13.02 13.30
CA SER A 295 3.73 12.32 14.53
C SER A 295 2.90 11.05 14.75
N ILE A 296 1.63 11.02 14.34
CA ILE A 296 0.80 9.80 14.41
C ILE A 296 1.22 8.79 13.34
N LEU A 297 1.37 9.22 12.08
CA LEU A 297 1.80 8.33 10.97
C LEU A 297 3.14 7.64 11.26
N LEU A 298 4.08 8.36 11.87
CA LEU A 298 5.41 7.85 12.21
C LEU A 298 5.51 7.15 13.58
N ASP A 299 4.40 6.96 14.31
CA ASP A 299 4.35 6.05 15.45
C ASP A 299 4.13 4.62 14.93
N LEU A 300 5.18 3.80 14.99
CA LEU A 300 5.17 2.47 14.38
C LEU A 300 4.15 1.52 15.03
N SER A 301 3.75 1.77 16.28
CA SER A 301 2.76 0.94 16.99
C SER A 301 1.34 1.14 16.48
N THR A 302 1.02 2.31 15.90
CA THR A 302 -0.32 2.59 15.35
C THR A 302 -0.65 1.67 14.17
N THR A 303 0.33 1.45 13.29
CA THR A 303 0.22 0.51 12.16
C THR A 303 0.05 -0.93 12.67
N VAL A 304 0.84 -1.35 13.67
CA VAL A 304 0.72 -2.68 14.30
C VAL A 304 -0.66 -2.88 14.94
N SER A 305 -1.18 -1.85 15.61
CA SER A 305 -2.49 -1.85 16.28
C SER A 305 -3.62 -2.09 15.28
N GLN A 306 -3.68 -1.29 14.20
CA GLN A 306 -4.64 -1.47 13.10
C GLN A 306 -4.55 -2.87 12.50
N PHE A 307 -3.33 -3.32 12.15
CA PHE A 307 -3.11 -4.59 11.46
C PHE A 307 -3.33 -5.84 12.31
N THR A 308 -3.82 -5.71 13.54
CA THR A 308 -4.35 -6.83 14.34
C THR A 308 -5.45 -7.60 13.59
N GLU A 309 -6.36 -6.90 12.89
CA GLU A 309 -7.41 -7.56 12.08
C GLU A 309 -6.82 -8.33 10.89
N TRP A 310 -6.00 -7.66 10.08
CA TRP A 310 -5.35 -8.25 8.91
C TRP A 310 -4.45 -9.44 9.27
N SER A 311 -3.75 -9.38 10.42
CA SER A 311 -2.98 -10.50 10.96
C SER A 311 -3.86 -11.72 11.30
N ASN A 312 -5.08 -11.50 11.82
CA ASN A 312 -6.05 -12.58 12.01
C ASN A 312 -6.55 -13.16 10.67
N GLN A 313 -6.71 -12.34 9.63
CA GLN A 313 -7.06 -12.80 8.29
C GLN A 313 -5.91 -13.58 7.62
N VAL A 314 -4.65 -13.16 7.76
CA VAL A 314 -3.49 -13.97 7.32
C VAL A 314 -3.44 -15.30 8.08
N ALA A 315 -3.79 -15.32 9.37
CA ALA A 315 -3.92 -16.59 10.09
C ALA A 315 -5.02 -17.50 9.49
N GLN A 316 -6.09 -16.95 8.91
CA GLN A 316 -7.10 -17.76 8.18
C GLN A 316 -6.61 -18.16 6.78
N SER A 317 -5.89 -17.30 6.05
CA SER A 317 -5.33 -17.66 4.73
C SER A 317 -4.35 -18.83 4.86
N LEU A 318 -3.50 -18.84 5.89
CA LEU A 318 -2.59 -19.95 6.20
C LEU A 318 -3.33 -21.28 6.46
N VAL A 319 -4.54 -21.25 7.04
CA VAL A 319 -5.42 -22.44 7.19
C VAL A 319 -5.96 -22.92 5.84
N THR A 320 -6.44 -22.01 4.98
CA THR A 320 -6.81 -22.35 3.58
C THR A 320 -5.61 -22.86 2.78
N GLY A 321 -4.40 -22.44 3.16
CA GLY A 321 -3.16 -22.73 2.45
C GLY A 321 -2.91 -21.87 1.21
N LYS A 322 -3.74 -20.86 0.95
CA LYS A 322 -3.63 -19.88 -0.13
C LYS A 322 -2.92 -18.61 0.39
N PRO A 323 -2.19 -17.87 -0.47
CA PRO A 323 -1.50 -16.64 -0.10
C PRO A 323 -2.48 -15.51 0.27
N TYR A 324 -1.96 -14.44 0.89
CA TYR A 324 -2.74 -13.26 1.26
C TYR A 324 -2.08 -11.98 0.73
N TYR A 325 -2.86 -11.15 0.05
CA TYR A 325 -2.41 -9.98 -0.68
C TYR A 325 -3.16 -8.72 -0.24
N LEU A 326 -2.46 -7.59 -0.27
CA LEU A 326 -3.07 -6.27 -0.18
C LEU A 326 -3.05 -5.63 -1.57
N ARG A 327 -4.12 -5.77 -2.37
CA ARG A 327 -4.12 -5.27 -3.76
C ARG A 327 -4.49 -3.79 -3.88
N GLU A 328 -5.14 -3.23 -2.87
CA GLU A 328 -5.37 -1.80 -2.73
C GLU A 328 -4.96 -1.35 -1.32
N MET A 329 -3.76 -0.79 -1.21
CA MET A 329 -3.19 -0.30 0.06
C MET A 329 -2.92 1.22 -0.01
N GLY A 330 -3.02 1.94 1.11
CA GLY A 330 -2.51 3.31 1.16
C GLY A 330 -2.21 3.84 2.56
N SER A 331 -1.38 4.88 2.66
CA SER A 331 -1.22 5.60 3.93
C SER A 331 -2.41 6.52 4.22
N VAL A 332 -2.96 7.15 3.18
CA VAL A 332 -4.05 8.12 3.29
C VAL A 332 -4.96 8.04 2.05
N GLY A 333 -6.17 7.49 2.22
CA GLY A 333 -7.22 7.46 1.19
C GLY A 333 -8.17 8.66 1.24
N PRO A 334 -8.91 8.97 0.16
CA PRO A 334 -8.75 8.40 -1.19
C PRO A 334 -7.57 9.00 -1.96
N ASN A 335 -7.33 10.32 -1.82
CA ASN A 335 -6.36 11.06 -2.64
C ASN A 335 -5.14 11.56 -1.86
N GLY A 336 -4.96 11.16 -0.59
CA GLY A 336 -3.88 11.67 0.26
C GLY A 336 -4.16 13.02 0.94
N LEU A 337 -3.29 13.39 1.88
CA LEU A 337 -3.35 14.62 2.69
C LEU A 337 -2.04 15.40 2.57
N ALA A 338 -2.12 16.68 2.17
CA ALA A 338 -0.95 17.49 1.83
C ALA A 338 -0.10 17.81 3.07
N GLY A 339 1.22 17.82 2.92
CA GLY A 339 2.15 17.94 4.04
C GLY A 339 2.30 16.65 4.86
N ILE A 340 1.64 15.56 4.45
CA ILE A 340 1.85 14.21 4.97
C ILE A 340 2.12 13.27 3.80
N SER A 341 1.14 13.01 2.94
CA SER A 341 1.21 11.99 1.90
C SER A 341 2.23 12.26 0.80
N ASP A 342 2.50 13.52 0.47
CA ASP A 342 3.45 13.94 -0.56
C ASP A 342 4.88 14.16 -0.03
N THR A 343 5.17 13.75 1.21
CA THR A 343 6.41 14.04 1.94
C THR A 343 7.29 12.80 2.19
N PHE A 344 8.53 13.04 2.60
CA PHE A 344 9.50 12.01 3.00
C PHE A 344 9.04 11.17 4.21
N GLY A 345 8.28 11.74 5.14
CA GLY A 345 7.71 10.99 6.26
C GLY A 345 6.79 9.85 5.80
N ASN A 346 6.02 10.07 4.73
CA ASN A 346 5.23 9.00 4.12
C ASN A 346 6.11 7.93 3.44
N ALA A 347 7.30 8.29 2.95
CA ALA A 347 8.28 7.32 2.43
C ALA A 347 8.88 6.45 3.55
N LEU A 348 9.16 7.04 4.72
CA LEU A 348 9.61 6.31 5.91
C LEU A 348 8.53 5.33 6.41
N TRP A 349 7.28 5.77 6.49
CA TRP A 349 6.14 4.90 6.82
C TRP A 349 5.99 3.77 5.80
N THR A 350 5.97 4.08 4.50
CA THR A 350 5.79 3.09 3.41
C THR A 350 6.89 2.02 3.44
N LEU A 351 8.15 2.40 3.67
CA LEU A 351 9.24 1.44 3.76
C LEU A 351 9.10 0.53 4.99
N ASN A 352 8.79 1.08 6.17
CA ASN A 352 8.49 0.27 7.36
C ASN A 352 7.28 -0.66 7.13
N PHE A 353 6.25 -0.16 6.45
CA PHE A 353 5.03 -0.93 6.18
C PHE A 353 5.34 -2.20 5.36
N PHE A 354 6.16 -2.13 4.31
CA PHE A 354 6.55 -3.31 3.54
C PHE A 354 7.30 -4.36 4.39
N PHE A 355 8.20 -3.92 5.28
CA PHE A 355 8.87 -4.85 6.21
C PHE A 355 7.88 -5.46 7.20
N TYR A 356 7.02 -4.65 7.83
CA TYR A 356 6.03 -5.12 8.79
C TYR A 356 5.03 -6.11 8.16
N ALA A 357 4.42 -5.75 7.03
CA ALA A 357 3.48 -6.59 6.28
C ALA A 357 4.09 -7.96 5.91
N ALA A 358 5.37 -7.98 5.51
CA ALA A 358 6.10 -9.21 5.24
C ALA A 358 6.29 -10.07 6.50
N THR A 359 6.59 -9.47 7.66
CA THR A 359 6.75 -10.23 8.92
C THR A 359 5.43 -10.84 9.44
N ILE A 360 4.28 -10.21 9.16
CA ILE A 360 2.95 -10.82 9.42
C ILE A 360 2.47 -11.73 8.29
N LYS A 361 3.29 -11.99 7.26
CA LYS A 361 3.05 -12.93 6.14
C LYS A 361 1.95 -12.52 5.17
N VAL A 362 1.80 -11.21 4.93
CA VAL A 362 1.27 -10.72 3.64
C VAL A 362 2.30 -11.05 2.56
N ASP A 363 1.87 -11.62 1.43
CA ASP A 363 2.70 -12.10 0.32
C ASP A 363 2.95 -11.07 -0.80
N SER A 364 2.13 -10.01 -0.87
CA SER A 364 2.24 -8.91 -1.85
C SER A 364 1.49 -7.67 -1.37
N VAL A 365 2.01 -6.47 -1.68
CA VAL A 365 1.40 -5.17 -1.34
C VAL A 365 1.43 -4.23 -2.53
N GLN A 366 0.26 -3.84 -3.02
CA GLN A 366 0.08 -2.88 -4.11
C GLN A 366 -0.50 -1.59 -3.54
N MET A 367 0.30 -0.52 -3.48
CA MET A 367 -0.21 0.78 -3.00
C MET A 367 -1.03 1.43 -4.12
N HIS A 368 -2.25 1.87 -3.82
CA HIS A 368 -3.15 2.46 -4.81
C HIS A 368 -2.69 3.84 -5.26
N MET A 369 -2.89 4.11 -6.54
CA MET A 369 -2.65 5.42 -7.13
C MET A 369 -3.71 5.79 -8.15
N THR A 370 -4.28 6.98 -7.93
CA THR A 370 -5.06 7.75 -8.90
C THR A 370 -4.19 8.89 -9.41
N GLN A 371 -4.49 9.43 -10.60
CA GLN A 371 -3.80 10.58 -11.18
C GLN A 371 -3.95 11.87 -10.36
N TYR A 372 -4.88 11.88 -9.40
CA TYR A 372 -5.17 12.97 -8.48
C TYR A 372 -4.61 12.74 -7.08
N SER A 373 -4.29 11.48 -6.73
CA SER A 373 -3.74 11.12 -5.43
C SER A 373 -2.36 11.75 -5.26
N ILE A 374 -2.17 12.51 -4.19
CA ILE A 374 -0.88 13.08 -3.81
C ILE A 374 -0.01 12.08 -3.02
N ALA A 375 -0.58 10.97 -2.56
CA ALA A 375 0.17 9.84 -2.00
C ALA A 375 0.93 9.04 -3.08
N ALA A 376 0.44 9.06 -4.33
CA ALA A 376 1.00 8.28 -5.43
C ALA A 376 2.52 8.56 -5.62
N PRO A 377 3.35 7.53 -5.87
CA PRO A 377 4.81 7.64 -5.87
C PRO A 377 5.42 8.47 -6.99
N TRP A 378 4.69 8.68 -8.08
CA TRP A 378 5.01 9.69 -9.10
C TRP A 378 3.71 10.30 -9.65
N GLN A 379 3.86 11.41 -10.35
CA GLN A 379 2.80 12.07 -11.10
C GLN A 379 3.19 12.08 -12.57
N THR A 380 2.30 11.67 -13.46
CA THR A 380 2.55 11.58 -14.91
C THR A 380 1.89 12.68 -15.74
N ASN A 381 0.98 13.45 -15.12
CA ASN A 381 0.20 14.54 -15.73
C ASN A 381 0.55 15.91 -15.12
N ASN A 382 -0.02 16.97 -15.69
CA ASN A 382 -0.04 18.30 -15.08
C ASN A 382 -1.19 18.36 -14.06
N PHE A 383 -0.87 18.40 -12.77
CA PHE A 383 -1.85 18.46 -11.68
C PHE A 383 -1.29 19.27 -10.50
N GLY A 384 -2.15 20.08 -9.86
CA GLY A 384 -1.77 20.96 -8.74
C GLY A 384 -0.70 22.01 -9.10
N ASN A 385 -0.74 22.56 -10.32
CA ASN A 385 0.28 23.45 -10.91
C ASN A 385 1.71 22.89 -10.94
N LYS A 386 1.87 21.57 -10.78
CA LYS A 386 3.14 20.85 -10.90
C LYS A 386 3.05 19.86 -12.07
N GLY A 387 4.13 19.75 -12.84
CA GLY A 387 4.22 18.82 -13.97
C GLY A 387 4.59 17.39 -13.56
N PRO A 388 4.83 16.51 -14.56
CA PRO A 388 5.26 15.13 -14.32
C PRO A 388 6.57 15.08 -13.52
N ARG A 389 6.61 14.23 -12.50
CA ARG A 389 7.75 14.12 -11.56
C ARG A 389 7.68 12.87 -10.69
N VAL A 390 8.82 12.44 -10.17
CA VAL A 390 8.91 11.54 -9.01
C VAL A 390 8.51 12.29 -7.74
N ARG A 391 7.97 11.58 -6.73
CA ARG A 391 7.66 12.11 -5.40
C ARG A 391 8.40 11.32 -4.32
N PRO A 392 8.54 11.85 -3.08
CA PRO A 392 9.26 11.19 -1.99
C PRO A 392 8.94 9.72 -1.74
N THR A 393 7.67 9.33 -1.87
CA THR A 393 7.20 7.97 -1.59
C THR A 393 7.84 6.91 -2.50
N TYR A 394 8.18 7.21 -3.77
CA TYR A 394 8.87 6.25 -4.66
C TYR A 394 10.18 5.72 -4.08
N TYR A 395 10.88 6.52 -3.27
CA TYR A 395 12.16 6.13 -2.68
C TYR A 395 12.01 4.97 -1.68
N ALA A 396 10.81 4.72 -1.14
CA ALA A 396 10.51 3.52 -0.36
C ALA A 396 10.60 2.24 -1.22
N TRP A 397 10.05 2.25 -2.44
CA TRP A 397 10.19 1.13 -3.39
C TRP A 397 11.64 0.94 -3.83
N ALA A 398 12.36 2.03 -4.13
CA ALA A 398 13.77 1.97 -4.52
C ALA A 398 14.65 1.38 -3.40
N ALA A 399 14.41 1.76 -2.15
CA ALA A 399 15.07 1.19 -0.98
C ALA A 399 14.71 -0.29 -0.81
N TRP A 400 13.42 -0.62 -0.73
CA TRP A 400 12.91 -2.00 -0.61
C TRP A 400 13.53 -2.93 -1.67
N ALA A 401 13.40 -2.56 -2.95
CA ALA A 401 13.88 -3.34 -4.09
C ALA A 401 15.38 -3.65 -4.01
N GLN A 402 16.21 -2.68 -3.60
CA GLN A 402 17.65 -2.91 -3.42
C GLN A 402 17.98 -3.69 -2.13
N ILE A 403 17.17 -3.60 -1.07
CA ILE A 403 17.40 -4.29 0.20
C ILE A 403 17.12 -5.80 0.08
N ILE A 404 16.00 -6.22 -0.50
CA ILE A 404 15.79 -7.65 -0.80
C ILE A 404 16.66 -8.14 -1.96
N GLY A 405 16.92 -7.28 -2.96
CA GLY A 405 17.86 -7.54 -4.04
C GLY A 405 17.45 -8.68 -4.99
N PRO A 406 18.33 -9.05 -5.93
CA PRO A 406 17.92 -9.85 -7.08
C PRO A 406 18.27 -11.35 -6.93
N THR A 407 18.20 -11.88 -5.71
CA THR A 407 18.50 -13.29 -5.40
C THR A 407 17.28 -14.21 -5.42
N CYS A 408 16.08 -13.62 -5.41
CA CYS A 408 14.77 -14.29 -5.48
C CYS A 408 14.57 -15.41 -4.43
N ASN A 409 15.20 -15.22 -3.26
CA ASN A 409 15.16 -16.13 -2.11
C ASN A 409 15.29 -15.37 -0.77
N ALA A 410 14.84 -14.11 -0.75
CA ALA A 410 14.95 -13.25 0.42
C ALA A 410 13.89 -13.60 1.48
N GLN A 411 14.23 -13.46 2.76
CA GLN A 411 13.30 -13.55 3.88
C GLN A 411 13.59 -12.46 4.91
N ILE A 412 12.58 -12.06 5.67
CA ILE A 412 12.60 -10.93 6.59
C ILE A 412 12.14 -11.39 7.97
N ALA A 413 12.84 -10.99 9.03
CA ALA A 413 12.37 -11.14 10.41
C ALA A 413 12.44 -9.79 11.15
N PRO A 414 11.51 -9.51 12.09
CA PRO A 414 11.63 -8.34 12.96
C PRO A 414 12.75 -8.58 13.98
N ILE A 415 13.44 -7.52 14.41
CA ILE A 415 14.45 -7.57 15.47
C ILE A 415 13.93 -6.80 16.69
N SER A 416 13.88 -7.46 17.85
CA SER A 416 13.54 -6.81 19.12
C SER A 416 14.61 -5.79 19.52
N LEU A 417 14.17 -4.56 19.85
CA LEU A 417 15.05 -3.47 20.27
C LEU A 417 14.98 -3.27 21.78
N SER A 418 16.14 -3.32 22.44
CA SER A 418 16.30 -3.07 23.88
C SER A 418 17.00 -1.74 24.16
N ASN A 419 16.92 -1.24 25.40
CA ASN A 419 17.55 0.03 25.82
C ASN A 419 17.09 1.28 25.04
N GLN A 420 15.88 1.23 24.47
CA GLN A 420 15.23 2.39 23.83
C GLN A 420 14.90 3.46 24.88
N PRO A 421 15.25 4.75 24.67
CA PRO A 421 14.86 5.83 25.57
C PRO A 421 13.38 6.18 25.39
N SER A 422 12.73 6.64 26.47
CA SER A 422 11.28 6.90 26.50
C SER A 422 10.80 7.95 25.49
N SER A 423 11.65 8.93 25.13
CA SER A 423 11.38 9.91 24.08
C SER A 423 11.29 9.33 22.67
N TYR A 424 11.71 8.07 22.48
CA TYR A 424 11.66 7.32 21.22
C TYR A 424 10.71 6.12 21.28
N THR A 425 9.79 6.08 22.25
CA THR A 425 8.75 5.04 22.36
C THR A 425 7.98 4.94 21.05
N ASN A 426 7.95 3.75 20.45
CA ASN A 426 7.37 3.45 19.13
C ASN A 426 8.02 4.17 17.92
N ARG A 427 9.23 4.73 18.06
CA ARG A 427 9.93 5.50 16.99
C ARG A 427 11.11 4.79 16.37
N LEU A 428 11.45 3.61 16.88
CA LEU A 428 12.60 2.83 16.43
C LEU A 428 12.12 1.44 16.00
N GLY A 429 12.61 0.97 14.85
CA GLY A 429 12.32 -0.36 14.32
C GLY A 429 13.56 -0.96 13.67
N ALA A 430 13.67 -2.29 13.66
CA ALA A 430 14.74 -2.96 12.94
C ALA A 430 14.30 -4.32 12.38
N TYR A 431 14.89 -4.68 11.24
CA TYR A 431 14.57 -5.92 10.52
C TYR A 431 15.84 -6.60 10.03
N ALA A 432 15.89 -7.92 10.18
CA ALA A 432 16.92 -8.79 9.63
C ALA A 432 16.48 -9.28 8.25
N VAL A 433 17.33 -9.10 7.24
CA VAL A 433 17.09 -9.55 5.87
C VAL A 433 18.10 -10.64 5.53
N TYR A 434 17.58 -11.83 5.26
CA TYR A 434 18.34 -13.00 4.83
C TYR A 434 18.17 -13.19 3.33
N ARG A 435 19.18 -13.75 2.66
CA ARG A 435 19.09 -14.15 1.25
C ARG A 435 19.57 -15.58 1.12
N GLY A 436 18.63 -16.52 1.04
CA GLY A 436 18.91 -17.91 1.40
C GLY A 436 19.15 -18.02 2.92
N THR A 437 20.16 -18.81 3.32
CA THR A 437 20.40 -19.12 4.74
C THR A 437 21.18 -18.04 5.52
N THR A 438 21.76 -17.05 4.85
CA THR A 438 22.68 -16.07 5.45
C THR A 438 22.02 -14.72 5.72
N LEU A 439 22.26 -14.18 6.92
CA LEU A 439 21.98 -12.78 7.22
C LEU A 439 22.78 -11.89 6.25
N THR A 440 22.07 -11.10 5.45
CA THR A 440 22.67 -10.22 4.43
C THR A 440 22.63 -8.76 4.85
N SER A 441 21.55 -8.32 5.48
CA SER A 441 21.38 -6.94 5.90
C SER A 441 20.65 -6.81 7.24
N VAL A 442 21.01 -5.78 8.01
CA VAL A 442 20.23 -5.28 9.15
C VAL A 442 19.73 -3.88 8.79
N VAL A 443 18.41 -3.75 8.71
CA VAL A 443 17.70 -2.48 8.46
C VAL A 443 17.40 -1.83 9.81
N MET A 444 17.72 -0.55 9.96
CA MET A 444 17.51 0.24 11.17
C MET A 444 16.72 1.50 10.81
N ILE A 445 15.56 1.67 11.42
CA ILE A 445 14.60 2.74 11.15
C ILE A 445 14.52 3.64 12.38
N ASN A 446 14.73 4.94 12.18
CA ASN A 446 14.39 5.98 13.16
C ASN A 446 13.29 6.87 12.56
N SER A 447 12.06 6.63 12.97
CA SER A 447 10.86 7.37 12.59
C SER A 447 10.55 8.55 13.52
N GLN A 448 11.48 8.94 14.41
CA GLN A 448 11.32 10.18 15.16
C GLN A 448 11.18 11.36 14.19
N PRO A 449 10.09 12.15 14.25
CA PRO A 449 9.90 13.26 13.31
C PRO A 449 10.95 14.35 13.51
N PHE A 450 11.76 14.59 12.48
CA PHE A 450 12.63 15.74 12.37
C PHE A 450 12.19 16.56 11.15
N TYR A 451 12.02 17.86 11.34
CA TYR A 451 11.55 18.77 10.29
C TYR A 451 12.70 19.60 9.70
N SER A 452 12.66 19.86 8.40
CA SER A 452 13.75 20.47 7.63
C SER A 452 14.13 21.90 8.07
N TYR A 453 13.21 22.58 8.75
CA TYR A 453 13.41 23.91 9.34
C TYR A 453 14.09 23.90 10.73
N ASN A 454 14.33 22.73 11.32
CA ASN A 454 15.05 22.61 12.61
C ASN A 454 16.57 22.63 12.39
N ALA A 455 17.32 23.24 13.33
CA ALA A 455 18.75 23.49 13.13
C ALA A 455 19.66 22.25 13.26
N ASN A 456 19.36 21.32 14.18
CA ASN A 456 20.23 20.16 14.49
C ASN A 456 19.38 18.89 14.70
N PRO A 457 19.56 17.82 13.91
CA PRO A 457 18.92 16.53 14.15
C PRO A 457 19.63 15.72 15.25
N THR A 458 18.89 14.90 15.98
CA THR A 458 19.48 13.91 16.90
C THR A 458 19.85 12.64 16.15
N TYR A 459 20.72 11.84 16.76
CA TYR A 459 21.13 10.53 16.28
C TYR A 459 21.03 9.51 17.40
N GLN A 460 20.60 8.30 17.06
CA GLN A 460 20.47 7.17 17.97
C GLN A 460 21.44 6.06 17.57
N ASN A 461 22.12 5.46 18.53
CA ASN A 461 23.15 4.46 18.28
C ASN A 461 22.54 3.06 18.34
N PHE A 462 22.37 2.43 17.18
CA PHE A 462 21.97 1.03 17.07
C PHE A 462 23.21 0.15 17.27
N VAL A 463 23.27 -0.56 18.39
CA VAL A 463 24.38 -1.44 18.78
C VAL A 463 24.02 -2.88 18.44
N ILE A 464 24.49 -3.34 17.27
CA ILE A 464 24.15 -4.62 16.66
C ILE A 464 25.16 -5.69 17.10
N SER A 465 24.67 -6.83 17.61
CA SER A 465 25.50 -8.03 17.81
C SER A 465 25.58 -8.86 16.53
N LEU A 466 26.79 -8.97 15.96
CA LEU A 466 27.10 -9.66 14.71
C LEU A 466 28.36 -10.56 14.85
N PRO A 467 28.41 -11.51 15.80
CA PRO A 467 29.62 -12.28 16.10
C PRO A 467 30.14 -13.13 14.92
N SER A 468 29.28 -13.58 14.01
CA SER A 468 29.67 -14.27 12.78
C SER A 468 30.32 -13.37 11.73
N LEU A 469 30.27 -12.04 11.91
CA LEU A 469 30.87 -11.03 11.04
C LEU A 469 32.02 -10.26 11.72
N ALA A 470 32.48 -10.70 12.90
CA ALA A 470 33.56 -10.02 13.64
C ALA A 470 34.80 -9.77 12.76
N GLY A 471 35.30 -8.53 12.76
CA GLY A 471 36.40 -8.08 11.91
C GLY A 471 36.09 -7.89 10.41
N GLN A 472 34.88 -8.18 9.95
CA GLN A 472 34.49 -8.00 8.54
C GLN A 472 33.96 -6.58 8.28
N THR A 473 34.13 -6.11 7.04
CA THR A 473 33.55 -4.83 6.59
C THR A 473 32.14 -5.03 6.06
N VAL A 474 31.20 -4.25 6.60
CA VAL A 474 29.85 -4.07 6.05
C VAL A 474 29.73 -2.73 5.34
N TYR A 475 28.86 -2.67 4.33
CA TYR A 475 28.48 -1.46 3.62
C TYR A 475 27.25 -0.82 4.27
N LEU A 476 27.18 0.51 4.28
CA LEU A 476 25.97 1.22 4.69
C LEU A 476 25.25 1.79 3.45
N ALA A 477 23.94 1.62 3.41
CA ALA A 477 23.02 2.34 2.52
C ALA A 477 22.05 3.17 3.36
N VAL A 478 21.61 4.32 2.84
CA VAL A 478 20.85 5.33 3.61
C VAL A 478 19.67 5.86 2.81
N LEU A 479 18.49 5.90 3.43
CA LEU A 479 17.33 6.66 2.95
C LEU A 479 17.31 8.01 3.66
N TYR A 480 17.40 9.11 2.90
CA TYR A 480 17.62 10.46 3.44
C TYR A 480 16.78 11.53 2.73
N ALA A 481 16.32 12.51 3.50
CA ALA A 481 15.95 13.85 3.07
C ALA A 481 16.24 14.83 4.24
N ASP A 482 16.11 16.13 4.01
CA ASP A 482 16.42 17.14 5.03
C ASP A 482 15.45 17.09 6.23
N GLY A 483 14.20 16.67 6.03
CA GLY A 483 13.24 16.37 7.09
C GLY A 483 12.08 15.49 6.63
N ALA A 484 11.23 15.05 7.57
CA ALA A 484 10.01 14.28 7.28
C ALA A 484 9.02 15.08 6.41
N ASP A 485 9.05 16.40 6.48
CA ASP A 485 8.30 17.37 5.67
C ASP A 485 8.84 17.55 4.23
N SER A 486 10.03 17.06 3.89
CA SER A 486 10.62 17.26 2.56
C SER A 486 9.77 16.64 1.45
N THR A 487 9.32 17.47 0.51
CA THR A 487 8.51 17.08 -0.66
C THR A 487 9.32 16.84 -1.95
N PHE A 488 10.66 16.95 -1.85
CA PHE A 488 11.65 16.83 -2.93
C PHE A 488 13.06 16.57 -2.33
N ASN A 489 14.08 16.41 -3.17
CA ASN A 489 15.49 16.16 -2.83
C ASN A 489 15.75 14.87 -2.01
N VAL A 490 14.84 13.91 -2.08
CA VAL A 490 15.01 12.62 -1.39
C VAL A 490 16.10 11.80 -2.09
N GLN A 491 16.83 11.00 -1.31
CA GLN A 491 17.91 10.15 -1.80
C GLN A 491 17.82 8.76 -1.18
N TRP A 492 18.02 7.73 -2.00
CA TRP A 492 18.31 6.37 -1.53
C TRP A 492 19.74 5.99 -1.96
N ASN A 493 20.61 5.70 -0.98
CA ASN A 493 22.00 5.29 -1.20
C ASN A 493 22.78 6.22 -2.15
N GLY A 494 22.55 7.54 -2.03
CA GLY A 494 23.16 8.56 -2.91
C GLY A 494 22.56 8.66 -4.32
N ILE A 495 21.48 7.94 -4.60
CA ILE A 495 20.73 7.99 -5.87
C ILE A 495 19.48 8.86 -5.70
N SER A 496 19.25 9.76 -6.65
CA SER A 496 18.00 10.48 -6.86
C SER A 496 17.34 10.04 -8.18
N TYR A 497 16.01 10.01 -8.23
CA TYR A 497 15.23 9.69 -9.42
C TYR A 497 14.49 10.90 -9.98
N GLU A 498 14.37 11.99 -9.21
CA GLU A 498 13.73 13.24 -9.67
C GLU A 498 14.67 14.13 -10.51
N GLN A 499 15.98 14.11 -10.22
CA GLN A 499 16.98 15.00 -10.83
C GLN A 499 17.17 14.80 -12.34
N SER A 500 16.82 13.62 -12.87
CA SER A 500 16.83 13.32 -14.31
C SER A 500 15.61 13.88 -15.07
N GLY A 501 14.61 14.42 -14.36
CA GLY A 501 13.31 14.83 -14.89
C GLY A 501 12.44 13.70 -15.48
N THR A 502 13.01 12.49 -15.62
CA THR A 502 12.45 11.37 -16.39
C THR A 502 12.33 10.09 -15.57
N GLY A 503 12.68 10.11 -14.28
CA GLY A 503 12.67 8.94 -13.41
C GLY A 503 13.89 8.03 -13.53
N GLN A 504 14.87 8.37 -14.37
CA GLN A 504 16.15 7.63 -14.44
C GLN A 504 17.00 7.85 -13.19
N ALA A 505 17.63 6.79 -12.71
CA ALA A 505 18.51 6.79 -11.55
C ALA A 505 19.76 7.66 -11.77
N THR A 506 19.89 8.74 -11.01
CA THR A 506 21.02 9.69 -11.05
C THR A 506 21.80 9.61 -9.75
N THR A 507 23.11 9.32 -9.82
CA THR A 507 23.98 9.36 -8.64
C THR A 507 24.27 10.82 -8.27
N VAL A 508 23.70 11.29 -7.16
CA VAL A 508 23.93 12.64 -6.61
C VAL A 508 24.96 12.65 -5.47
N ASN A 509 25.21 11.49 -4.86
CA ASN A 509 26.35 11.24 -3.99
C ASN A 509 26.99 9.88 -4.35
N GLY A 510 28.28 9.88 -4.66
CA GLY A 510 29.04 8.67 -4.98
C GLY A 510 29.70 7.97 -3.79
N SER A 511 29.61 8.53 -2.58
CA SER A 511 30.28 8.00 -1.38
C SER A 511 29.67 6.66 -0.93
N GLN A 512 30.40 5.56 -1.18
CA GLN A 512 30.10 4.28 -0.56
C GLN A 512 30.53 4.29 0.90
N TRP A 513 29.57 4.42 1.81
CA TRP A 513 29.81 4.29 3.25
C TRP A 513 30.03 2.81 3.62
N SER A 514 30.90 2.57 4.61
CA SER A 514 31.20 1.24 5.14
C SER A 514 31.77 1.32 6.55
N MET A 515 31.60 0.27 7.34
CA MET A 515 32.14 0.13 8.70
C MET A 515 32.67 -1.29 8.91
N THR A 516 33.67 -1.45 9.79
CA THR A 516 34.16 -2.77 10.20
C THR A 516 33.49 -3.17 11.51
N VAL A 517 32.96 -4.39 11.56
CA VAL A 517 32.42 -4.98 12.80
C VAL A 517 33.58 -5.24 13.76
N GLY A 518 33.41 -4.94 15.05
CA GLY A 518 34.42 -5.14 16.08
C GLY A 518 34.88 -6.60 16.19
N SER A 519 36.06 -6.81 16.79
CA SER A 519 36.59 -8.15 17.07
C SER A 519 35.80 -8.92 18.13
N ASP A 520 34.97 -8.22 18.90
CA ASP A 520 33.94 -8.75 19.80
C ASP A 520 32.63 -9.11 19.08
N GLY A 521 32.49 -8.76 17.79
CA GLY A 521 31.27 -8.91 17.01
C GLY A 521 30.32 -7.72 17.08
N THR A 522 30.66 -6.62 17.75
CA THR A 522 29.76 -5.46 17.89
C THR A 522 29.87 -4.50 16.71
N LEU A 523 28.75 -3.97 16.23
CA LEU A 523 28.72 -2.83 15.30
C LEU A 523 27.78 -1.74 15.83
N THR A 524 28.30 -0.53 16.05
CA THR A 524 27.50 0.63 16.47
C THR A 524 27.23 1.54 15.29
N VAL A 525 25.98 1.65 14.86
CA VAL A 525 25.56 2.48 13.71
C VAL A 525 24.73 3.68 14.20
N PRO A 526 25.15 4.93 13.96
CA PRO A 526 24.33 6.10 14.25
C PRO A 526 23.23 6.26 13.19
N VAL A 527 21.98 6.40 13.64
CA VAL A 527 20.81 6.63 12.77
C VAL A 527 20.12 7.93 13.18
N ARG A 528 20.10 8.89 12.25
CA ARG A 528 19.50 10.23 12.42
C ARG A 528 18.00 10.14 12.63
N ASP A 529 17.41 11.10 13.32
CA ASP A 529 15.97 11.32 13.31
C ASP A 529 15.44 11.47 11.87
N SER A 530 14.32 10.83 11.58
CA SER A 530 13.76 10.69 10.22
C SER A 530 14.79 10.15 9.22
N GLN A 531 15.22 8.90 9.42
CA GLN A 531 16.18 8.21 8.55
C GLN A 531 16.02 6.69 8.61
N VAL A 532 16.43 6.01 7.54
CA VAL A 532 16.69 4.56 7.55
C VAL A 532 18.13 4.33 7.14
N VAL A 533 18.86 3.53 7.91
CA VAL A 533 20.22 3.06 7.57
C VAL A 533 20.18 1.54 7.48
N VAL A 534 20.87 0.99 6.49
CA VAL A 534 20.97 -0.47 6.28
C VAL A 534 22.44 -0.85 6.28
N ALA A 535 22.86 -1.64 7.27
CA ALA A 535 24.17 -2.28 7.29
C ALA A 535 24.08 -3.62 6.55
N SER A 536 24.92 -3.84 5.55
CA SER A 536 24.85 -5.02 4.67
C SER A 536 26.21 -5.61 4.34
N THR A 537 26.29 -6.93 4.17
CA THR A 537 27.48 -7.62 3.68
C THR A 537 27.74 -7.40 2.17
N VAL A 538 26.79 -6.81 1.44
CA VAL A 538 26.86 -6.53 0.01
C VAL A 538 26.58 -5.05 -0.31
N ARG A 539 27.00 -4.59 -1.49
CA ARG A 539 26.66 -3.24 -1.98
C ARG A 539 25.29 -3.29 -2.66
N LEU A 540 24.25 -2.98 -1.89
CA LEU A 540 22.86 -2.96 -2.34
C LEU A 540 22.71 -2.17 -3.66
N GLY A 541 21.97 -2.74 -4.62
CA GLY A 541 21.78 -2.15 -5.94
C GLY A 541 22.97 -2.24 -6.91
N ARG A 542 24.05 -2.98 -6.57
CA ARG A 542 25.21 -3.24 -7.46
C ARG A 542 25.37 -4.72 -7.83
N GLU A 543 24.36 -5.52 -7.56
CA GLU A 543 24.41 -6.99 -7.64
C GLU A 543 23.81 -7.52 -8.96
N THR A 544 24.29 -8.67 -9.42
CA THR A 544 23.75 -9.34 -10.62
C THR A 544 22.56 -10.22 -10.28
N VAL A 545 21.59 -10.30 -11.19
CA VAL A 545 20.40 -11.15 -11.00
C VAL A 545 20.77 -12.61 -10.94
N ASN A 546 20.31 -13.32 -9.91
CA ASN A 546 20.42 -14.77 -9.84
C ASN A 546 19.33 -15.41 -10.71
N THR A 547 19.53 -15.35 -12.03
CA THR A 547 18.56 -15.81 -13.04
C THR A 547 18.05 -17.22 -12.78
N LYS A 548 18.89 -18.14 -12.29
CA LYS A 548 18.49 -19.52 -11.95
C LYS A 548 17.52 -19.57 -10.76
N ASN A 549 17.79 -18.86 -9.68
CA ASN A 549 16.87 -18.79 -8.54
C ASN A 549 15.57 -18.07 -8.92
N CYS A 550 15.67 -16.95 -9.65
CA CYS A 550 14.51 -16.17 -10.08
C CYS A 550 13.61 -16.95 -11.04
N GLN A 551 14.18 -17.66 -12.02
CA GLN A 551 13.41 -18.58 -12.87
C GLN A 551 12.77 -19.70 -12.04
N SER A 552 13.50 -20.28 -11.08
CA SER A 552 12.97 -21.35 -10.22
C SER A 552 11.82 -20.86 -9.32
N PHE A 553 11.92 -19.64 -8.77
CA PHE A 553 10.88 -18.99 -7.98
C PHE A 553 9.64 -18.66 -8.84
N ILE A 554 9.86 -18.09 -10.03
CA ILE A 554 8.79 -17.78 -10.99
C ILE A 554 8.11 -19.07 -11.46
N SER A 555 8.85 -20.16 -11.73
CA SER A 555 8.25 -21.44 -12.10
C SER A 555 7.48 -22.10 -10.95
N GLY A 556 7.98 -22.02 -9.71
CA GLY A 556 7.31 -22.56 -8.52
C GLY A 556 6.04 -21.79 -8.11
N THR A 557 6.00 -20.48 -8.36
CA THR A 557 4.78 -19.68 -8.20
C THR A 557 3.84 -19.82 -9.41
N ALA A 558 4.37 -19.96 -10.63
CA ALA A 558 3.58 -20.22 -11.84
C ALA A 558 2.92 -21.61 -11.84
N SER A 559 3.44 -22.62 -11.13
CA SER A 559 2.72 -23.87 -10.89
C SER A 559 1.43 -23.72 -10.05
N SER A 560 1.09 -22.49 -9.63
CA SER A 560 -0.17 -22.09 -8.99
C SER A 560 -0.89 -20.95 -9.73
N ALA A 561 -0.46 -20.59 -10.97
CA ALA A 561 -0.97 -19.39 -11.66
C ALA A 561 -0.83 -19.36 -13.20
N SER A 562 0.01 -20.18 -13.84
CA SER A 562 0.11 -20.20 -15.32
C SER A 562 0.66 -21.50 -15.91
N GLY A 563 -0.23 -22.24 -16.59
CA GLY A 563 0.12 -23.34 -17.50
C GLY A 563 0.74 -22.84 -18.81
N GLY A 564 2.00 -22.41 -18.76
CA GLY A 564 2.70 -21.89 -19.94
C GLY A 564 3.05 -22.99 -20.96
N SER A 565 2.39 -22.99 -22.12
CA SER A 565 2.58 -23.96 -23.21
C SER A 565 3.99 -23.92 -23.83
N GLY A 566 4.91 -24.73 -23.28
CA GLY A 566 6.19 -25.05 -23.92
C GLY A 566 6.03 -26.20 -24.92
N SER A 567 6.30 -25.95 -26.20
CA SER A 567 6.33 -27.01 -27.22
C SER A 567 7.56 -27.91 -27.04
N GLY A 568 7.41 -28.98 -26.27
CA GLY A 568 8.42 -30.01 -26.05
C GLY A 568 7.93 -31.38 -26.53
N SER A 569 8.54 -31.90 -27.59
CA SER A 569 8.17 -33.20 -28.18
C SER A 569 8.65 -34.36 -27.30
N GLY A 570 7.82 -34.77 -26.34
CA GLY A 570 8.05 -35.96 -25.50
C GLY A 570 6.74 -36.72 -25.27
N SER A 571 6.73 -38.00 -25.64
CA SER A 571 5.56 -38.88 -25.46
C SER A 571 5.42 -39.29 -23.98
N GLY A 572 4.62 -38.56 -23.23
CA GLY A 572 4.23 -38.87 -21.84
C GLY A 572 2.74 -38.66 -21.64
N THR A 573 2.10 -39.55 -20.87
CA THR A 573 0.64 -39.54 -20.64
C THR A 573 0.17 -38.24 -19.99
N SER A 574 -0.77 -37.55 -20.64
CA SER A 574 -1.30 -36.25 -20.23
C SER A 574 -2.24 -36.34 -19.02
N GLY A 575 -1.67 -36.39 -17.82
CA GLY A 575 -2.39 -36.13 -16.56
C GLY A 575 -2.21 -34.68 -16.13
N SER A 576 -3.18 -33.81 -16.41
CA SER A 576 -3.24 -32.49 -15.76
C SER A 576 -3.43 -32.68 -14.27
N LYS A 577 -2.51 -32.15 -13.46
CA LYS A 577 -2.68 -32.16 -12.00
C LYS A 577 -3.95 -31.37 -11.66
N PRO A 578 -4.82 -31.85 -10.76
CA PRO A 578 -5.96 -31.08 -10.30
C PRO A 578 -5.48 -29.80 -9.62
N ALA A 579 -6.25 -28.72 -9.74
CA ALA A 579 -5.93 -27.45 -9.10
C ALA A 579 -5.87 -27.62 -7.57
N PRO A 580 -4.94 -26.94 -6.88
CA PRO A 580 -4.82 -27.00 -5.43
C PRO A 580 -6.07 -26.43 -4.75
N THR A 581 -6.80 -27.29 -4.04
CA THR A 581 -7.93 -26.91 -3.18
C THR A 581 -7.44 -26.36 -1.83
N PHE A 582 -8.35 -25.93 -0.96
CA PHE A 582 -7.99 -25.50 0.40
C PHE A 582 -7.41 -26.66 1.23
N LYS A 583 -6.30 -26.41 1.92
CA LYS A 583 -5.55 -27.40 2.73
C LYS A 583 -6.33 -27.90 3.95
N SER A 584 -7.13 -27.03 4.56
CA SER A 584 -8.06 -27.37 5.63
C SER A 584 -9.21 -26.37 5.67
N THR A 585 -10.42 -26.86 5.95
CA THR A 585 -11.62 -26.03 6.17
C THR A 585 -12.15 -26.10 7.61
N THR A 586 -11.57 -26.95 8.46
CA THR A 586 -12.02 -27.17 9.84
C THR A 586 -11.25 -26.35 10.89
N GLY A 587 -10.26 -25.55 10.46
CA GLY A 587 -9.36 -24.80 11.34
C GLY A 587 -9.75 -23.34 11.61
N PHE A 588 -10.82 -22.83 11.02
CA PHE A 588 -11.22 -21.42 11.19
C PHE A 588 -11.82 -21.13 12.56
N LYS A 589 -11.67 -19.89 13.01
CA LYS A 589 -12.49 -19.35 14.11
C LYS A 589 -13.77 -18.78 13.51
N SER A 590 -14.92 -19.24 13.99
CA SER A 590 -16.22 -18.68 13.62
C SER A 590 -16.43 -17.34 14.33
N ASP A 591 -16.22 -16.25 13.60
CA ASP A 591 -16.55 -14.89 14.06
C ASP A 591 -18.03 -14.55 13.88
N MET A 592 -18.82 -15.42 13.24
CA MET A 592 -20.27 -15.26 13.21
C MET A 592 -20.83 -15.21 14.65
N PRO A 593 -21.67 -14.22 15.00
CA PRO A 593 -22.33 -14.21 16.29
C PRO A 593 -23.17 -15.48 16.43
N LEU A 594 -22.99 -16.19 17.54
CA LEU A 594 -23.80 -17.36 17.88
C LEU A 594 -25.29 -17.02 17.70
N SER A 595 -26.01 -17.84 16.94
CA SER A 595 -27.43 -17.57 16.68
C SER A 595 -28.20 -17.44 17.99
N MET A 596 -29.28 -16.66 18.02
CA MET A 596 -30.03 -16.46 19.28
C MET A 596 -30.48 -17.80 19.88
N THR A 597 -30.80 -18.79 19.03
CA THR A 597 -31.07 -20.18 19.42
C THR A 597 -29.85 -20.88 20.07
N ALA A 598 -28.63 -20.70 19.54
CA ALA A 598 -27.40 -21.23 20.13
C ALA A 598 -27.05 -20.52 21.45
N ILE A 599 -27.25 -19.20 21.54
CA ILE A 599 -27.10 -18.44 22.80
C ILE A 599 -28.11 -18.93 23.84
N ILE A 600 -29.37 -19.14 23.44
CA ILE A 600 -30.41 -19.70 24.33
C ILE A 600 -30.08 -21.13 24.76
N ALA A 601 -29.55 -21.98 23.88
CA ALA A 601 -29.10 -23.33 24.24
C ALA A 601 -27.91 -23.32 25.21
N ILE A 602 -26.93 -22.43 25.01
CA ILE A 602 -25.79 -22.23 25.90
C ILE A 602 -26.24 -21.61 27.24
N ALA A 603 -27.21 -20.71 27.25
CA ALA A 603 -27.80 -20.16 28.47
C ALA A 603 -28.62 -21.20 29.25
N ALA A 604 -29.39 -22.06 28.56
CA ALA A 604 -30.16 -23.14 29.17
C ALA A 604 -29.26 -24.24 29.76
N GLY A 605 -28.18 -24.63 29.07
CA GLY A 605 -27.20 -25.60 29.58
C GLY A 605 -26.25 -25.02 30.64
N GLY A 606 -25.70 -23.83 30.39
CA GLY A 606 -24.71 -23.18 31.25
C GLY A 606 -25.30 -22.48 32.47
N GLY A 607 -26.58 -22.07 32.42
CA GLY A 607 -27.26 -21.40 33.53
C GLY A 607 -27.30 -22.24 34.80
N VAL A 608 -27.49 -23.56 34.68
CA VAL A 608 -27.46 -24.50 35.81
C VAL A 608 -26.08 -24.51 36.49
N LEU A 609 -24.99 -24.50 35.71
CA LEU A 609 -23.62 -24.48 36.22
C LEU A 609 -23.29 -23.14 36.90
N LEU A 610 -23.70 -22.02 36.30
CA LEU A 610 -23.48 -20.68 36.87
C LEU A 610 -24.28 -20.45 38.15
N ILE A 611 -25.53 -20.91 38.22
CA ILE A 611 -26.36 -20.84 39.44
C ILE A 611 -25.77 -21.73 40.54
N ALA A 612 -25.27 -22.93 40.21
CA ALA A 612 -24.58 -23.79 41.17
C ALA A 612 -23.30 -23.15 41.72
N LEU A 613 -22.48 -22.54 40.86
CA LEU A 613 -21.27 -21.81 41.27
C LEU A 613 -21.59 -20.57 42.11
N LEU A 614 -22.61 -19.79 41.75
CA LEU A 614 -23.05 -18.64 42.53
C LEU A 614 -23.57 -19.05 43.92
N GLY A 615 -24.35 -20.13 43.99
CA GLY A 615 -24.81 -20.72 45.25
C GLY A 615 -23.66 -21.20 46.14
N LEU A 616 -22.65 -21.85 45.54
CA LEU A 616 -21.43 -22.26 46.24
C LEU A 616 -20.65 -21.03 46.77
N PHE A 617 -20.54 -19.97 45.98
CA PHE A 617 -19.85 -18.74 46.37
C PHE A 617 -20.57 -18.02 47.53
N ILE A 618 -21.89 -17.88 47.44
CA ILE A 618 -22.73 -17.33 48.52
C ILE A 618 -22.60 -18.17 49.80
N TRP A 619 -22.62 -19.51 49.69
CA TRP A 619 -22.41 -20.40 50.83
C TRP A 619 -21.02 -20.24 51.47
N CYS A 620 -19.96 -20.12 50.66
CA CYS A 620 -18.60 -19.83 51.12
C CYS A 620 -18.50 -18.45 51.82
N CYS A 621 -19.15 -17.42 51.28
CA CYS A 621 -19.23 -16.09 51.89
C CYS A 621 -19.97 -16.13 53.23
N VAL A 622 -21.17 -16.73 53.30
CA VAL A 622 -21.96 -16.86 54.53
C VAL A 622 -21.21 -17.68 55.60
N ARG A 623 -20.53 -18.77 55.20
CA ARG A 623 -19.69 -19.59 56.10
C ARG A 623 -18.49 -18.80 56.63
N SER A 624 -17.88 -17.96 55.79
CA SER A 624 -16.76 -17.08 56.16
C SER A 624 -17.21 -15.94 57.09
N CYS A 625 -18.34 -15.31 56.82
CA CYS A 625 -18.94 -14.29 57.69
C CYS A 625 -19.33 -14.87 59.06
N LYS A 626 -19.93 -16.07 59.13
CA LYS A 626 -20.17 -16.77 60.41
C LYS A 626 -18.86 -17.08 61.16
N LYS A 627 -17.76 -17.42 60.46
CA LYS A 627 -16.43 -17.63 61.06
C LYS A 627 -15.80 -16.32 61.55
N SER A 628 -15.99 -15.22 60.83
CA SER A 628 -15.55 -13.87 61.20
C SER A 628 -16.29 -13.34 62.44
N ASN A 629 -17.62 -13.44 62.46
CA ASN A 629 -18.42 -12.95 63.59
C ASN A 629 -18.14 -13.75 64.88
N ARG A 630 -17.84 -15.06 64.80
CA ARG A 630 -17.35 -15.85 65.95
C ARG A 630 -15.97 -15.39 66.46
N ARG A 631 -15.09 -14.87 65.58
CA ARG A 631 -13.82 -14.23 66.00
C ARG A 631 -14.05 -12.88 66.66
N LYS A 632 -14.89 -12.01 66.05
CA LYS A 632 -15.24 -10.69 66.62
C LYS A 632 -15.91 -10.81 68.00
N ALA A 633 -16.81 -11.79 68.19
CA ALA A 633 -17.43 -12.06 69.49
C ALA A 633 -16.41 -12.48 70.58
N ARG A 634 -15.38 -13.27 70.23
CA ARG A 634 -14.27 -13.59 71.17
C ARG A 634 -13.43 -12.36 71.51
N ALA A 635 -13.13 -11.49 70.54
CA ALA A 635 -12.38 -10.26 70.80
C ALA A 635 -13.16 -9.27 71.69
N ALA A 636 -14.46 -9.10 71.45
CA ALA A 636 -15.33 -8.23 72.25
C ALA A 636 -15.48 -8.67 73.72
N ALA A 637 -15.28 -9.97 74.01
CA ALA A 637 -15.26 -10.47 75.39
C ALA A 637 -13.96 -10.11 76.15
N ILE A 638 -12.86 -9.89 75.45
CA ILE A 638 -11.56 -9.52 76.04
C ILE A 638 -11.50 -8.00 76.32
N LEU A 639 -12.18 -7.19 75.49
CA LEU A 639 -12.26 -5.73 75.61
C LEU A 639 -13.23 -5.21 76.69
N LYS A 640 -13.71 -6.06 77.61
CA LYS A 640 -14.63 -5.68 78.70
C LYS A 640 -13.98 -5.61 80.09
N ALA A 641 -12.66 -5.50 80.16
CA ALA A 641 -11.95 -5.15 81.39
C ALA A 641 -12.13 -3.64 81.72
N PRO A 642 -12.46 -3.24 82.97
CA PRO A 642 -12.60 -1.84 83.36
C PRO A 642 -11.29 -1.01 83.29
N PRO A 643 -11.37 0.33 83.23
CA PRO A 643 -10.28 1.20 82.77
C PRO A 643 -9.38 1.77 83.88
N ARG A 644 -8.32 2.48 83.45
CA ARG A 644 -7.67 3.56 84.20
C ARG A 644 -7.75 4.86 83.38
N HIS A 645 -7.83 6.00 84.07
CA HIS A 645 -7.77 7.35 83.49
C HIS A 645 -6.32 7.77 83.18
N ASP A 646 -6.15 8.79 82.35
CA ASP A 646 -5.57 10.10 82.70
C ASP A 646 -5.66 11.04 81.46
N ASP A 647 -5.52 12.36 81.63
CA ASP A 647 -6.20 13.37 80.77
C ASP A 647 -5.28 14.40 80.04
N HIS A 648 -5.91 15.21 79.16
CA HIS A 648 -5.52 16.57 78.64
C HIS A 648 -4.88 16.78 77.23
N PRO A 649 -5.10 17.95 76.54
CA PRO A 649 -5.37 18.01 75.08
C PRO A 649 -4.69 19.19 74.28
N LEU A 650 -5.37 19.73 73.23
CA LEU A 650 -5.08 20.90 72.31
C LEU A 650 -4.34 20.53 70.98
N LEU A 651 -4.40 21.19 69.79
CA LEU A 651 -5.15 22.26 69.01
C LEU A 651 -4.62 22.17 67.52
N GLU A 652 -5.05 22.82 66.40
CA GLU A 652 -6.31 23.42 65.84
C GLU A 652 -6.04 23.96 64.38
N ARG A 653 -7.09 24.18 63.55
CA ARG A 653 -7.28 25.19 62.44
C ARG A 653 -7.55 24.77 60.96
N ASP A 654 -8.35 25.63 60.32
CA ASP A 654 -9.15 25.55 59.05
C ASP A 654 -8.68 26.60 57.97
N ALA A 655 -9.24 26.78 56.74
CA ALA A 655 -9.88 25.96 55.66
C ALA A 655 -10.29 26.87 54.44
N ALA A 656 -10.95 26.31 53.38
CA ALA A 656 -11.86 26.94 52.36
C ALA A 656 -11.29 27.88 51.23
N ASP A 657 -11.93 28.10 50.04
CA ASP A 657 -12.76 27.25 49.11
C ASP A 657 -13.08 27.94 47.72
N GLU A 658 -13.49 27.12 46.70
CA GLU A 658 -14.44 27.33 45.53
C GLU A 658 -14.48 28.59 44.58
N SER A 659 -15.15 28.64 43.38
CA SER A 659 -15.48 27.68 42.26
C SER A 659 -16.13 28.33 40.96
N TYR A 660 -16.22 27.56 39.84
CA TYR A 660 -17.07 27.58 38.58
C TYR A 660 -17.51 28.81 37.70
N ALA A 661 -17.58 28.63 36.34
CA ALA A 661 -18.65 29.09 35.37
C ALA A 661 -18.35 28.79 33.85
N SER A 662 -19.29 28.97 32.87
CA SER A 662 -19.13 28.56 31.42
C SER A 662 -20.06 29.19 30.32
N TYR A 663 -19.71 28.99 29.03
CA TYR A 663 -20.51 28.98 27.74
C TYR A 663 -21.01 30.26 26.99
N SER A 664 -20.91 30.26 25.63
CA SER A 664 -21.96 30.68 24.63
C SER A 664 -21.54 30.45 23.13
N ASN A 665 -22.44 30.69 22.16
CA ASN A 665 -22.35 30.40 20.69
C ASN A 665 -23.08 31.46 19.82
N TYR A 666 -22.75 31.69 18.52
CA TYR A 666 -23.52 32.59 17.61
C TYR A 666 -23.47 32.24 16.09
N GLN A 667 -24.23 32.95 15.24
CA GLN A 667 -24.65 32.53 13.87
C GLN A 667 -24.42 33.53 12.70
N LYS A 668 -24.16 32.95 11.50
CA LYS A 668 -24.54 33.31 10.09
C LYS A 668 -24.47 34.74 9.51
N GLY A 669 -24.00 34.80 8.25
CA GLY A 669 -24.22 35.83 7.21
C GLY A 669 -23.83 35.28 5.82
N GLY A 670 -24.21 35.91 4.70
CA GLY A 670 -23.86 35.42 3.34
C GLY A 670 -24.24 36.38 2.19
N TYR A 671 -23.82 36.08 0.95
CA TYR A 671 -24.16 36.81 -0.30
C TYR A 671 -24.04 35.92 -1.57
N GLU A 672 -24.37 36.47 -2.74
CA GLU A 672 -24.77 35.75 -3.98
C GLU A 672 -23.63 35.46 -5.00
N ALA A 673 -23.98 34.95 -6.19
CA ALA A 673 -23.10 34.14 -7.04
C ALA A 673 -22.92 34.62 -8.50
N SER A 674 -21.87 34.10 -9.16
CA SER A 674 -21.75 33.99 -10.62
C SER A 674 -20.74 32.88 -11.01
N PRO A 675 -20.80 32.30 -12.22
CA PRO A 675 -20.31 30.94 -12.45
C PRO A 675 -18.88 30.82 -13.00
N ALA A 676 -18.18 29.76 -12.59
CA ALA A 676 -16.95 29.26 -13.20
C ALA A 676 -17.06 27.75 -13.48
N LEU A 677 -16.24 27.24 -14.41
CA LEU A 677 -16.38 25.90 -15.00
C LEU A 677 -16.08 24.75 -14.02
N LYS A 678 -16.80 23.63 -14.17
CA LYS A 678 -16.63 22.43 -13.34
C LYS A 678 -15.30 21.71 -13.64
N GLY A 679 -14.54 21.42 -12.59
CA GLY A 679 -13.57 20.31 -12.59
C GLY A 679 -14.28 18.96 -12.48
N TRP A 680 -13.57 17.87 -12.80
CA TRP A 680 -14.15 16.52 -12.84
C TRP A 680 -14.03 15.79 -11.49
N ASP A 681 -15.12 15.17 -11.04
CA ASP A 681 -15.17 14.43 -9.77
C ASP A 681 -14.51 13.04 -9.88
N SER A 682 -13.53 12.81 -9.00
CA SER A 682 -13.11 11.45 -8.61
C SER A 682 -14.05 10.91 -7.52
N PRO A 683 -14.47 9.63 -7.55
CA PRO A 683 -15.76 9.27 -6.99
C PRO A 683 -15.71 8.63 -5.59
N MET A 684 -16.74 8.94 -4.81
CA MET A 684 -17.47 7.98 -3.95
C MET A 684 -16.78 7.32 -2.75
N THR A 685 -16.54 8.12 -1.70
CA THR A 685 -16.57 7.65 -0.28
C THR A 685 -17.18 8.66 0.70
N SER A 686 -17.92 9.65 0.21
CA SER A 686 -18.49 10.75 1.04
C SER A 686 -20.02 10.82 1.03
N VAL A 687 -20.71 9.68 1.10
CA VAL A 687 -22.20 9.63 1.14
C VAL A 687 -22.75 8.62 2.16
N SER A 688 -22.20 8.58 3.38
CA SER A 688 -22.85 7.94 4.54
C SER A 688 -23.02 8.94 5.68
N HIS A 689 -24.20 8.88 6.33
CA HIS A 689 -24.68 9.77 7.41
C HIS A 689 -24.95 11.24 7.01
N GLN A 690 -26.19 11.51 6.57
CA GLN A 690 -26.73 12.87 6.52
C GLN A 690 -27.06 13.41 7.92
N HIS A 691 -26.57 14.60 8.23
CA HIS A 691 -27.35 15.62 8.95
C HIS A 691 -27.18 16.96 8.22
N HIS A 692 -28.24 17.78 8.17
CA HIS A 692 -28.29 18.96 7.30
C HIS A 692 -27.27 20.04 7.69
N VAL A 693 -26.35 20.34 6.77
CA VAL A 693 -25.55 21.58 6.75
C VAL A 693 -25.56 22.13 5.30
N PRO A 694 -25.78 23.44 5.06
CA PRO A 694 -25.82 23.99 3.71
C PRO A 694 -24.46 23.94 2.99
N PRO A 695 -24.43 23.82 1.65
CA PRO A 695 -23.19 23.64 0.91
C PRO A 695 -22.41 24.95 0.69
N SER A 696 -21.19 25.05 1.24
CA SER A 696 -20.05 25.76 0.61
C SER A 696 -18.80 25.75 1.47
N GLN A 697 -17.75 25.07 1.01
CA GLN A 697 -16.37 25.60 0.98
C GLN A 697 -15.45 24.67 0.17
N SER A 698 -14.41 25.23 -0.45
CA SER A 698 -13.40 24.47 -1.18
C SER A 698 -12.38 23.83 -0.23
N TYR A 699 -11.84 22.66 -0.62
CA TYR A 699 -10.80 21.94 0.12
C TYR A 699 -9.41 22.61 0.03
N HIS A 700 -9.32 23.89 0.39
CA HIS A 700 -8.08 24.69 0.43
C HIS A 700 -7.78 25.30 1.82
N ASN A 701 -8.72 25.23 2.78
CA ASN A 701 -8.60 25.86 4.09
C ASN A 701 -8.34 24.89 5.27
N MET A 702 -8.04 23.61 5.01
CA MET A 702 -7.45 22.75 6.05
C MET A 702 -5.93 22.96 6.12
N GLN A 703 -5.53 23.97 6.90
CA GLN A 703 -4.14 24.09 7.37
C GLN A 703 -3.85 22.99 8.40
N PRO A 704 -2.69 22.30 8.34
CA PRO A 704 -2.30 21.39 9.41
C PRO A 704 -2.04 22.19 10.69
N GLN A 705 -2.57 21.72 11.83
CA GLN A 705 -2.06 22.19 13.12
C GLN A 705 -0.71 21.53 13.37
N TYR A 706 0.33 22.36 13.42
CA TYR A 706 1.66 21.95 13.85
C TYR A 706 1.67 21.69 15.35
N ASP A 707 2.43 20.67 15.77
CA ASP A 707 2.74 20.46 17.18
C ASP A 707 3.58 21.66 17.69
N TYR A 708 2.94 22.52 18.48
CA TYR A 708 3.42 23.80 19.03
C TYR A 708 3.44 25.01 18.08
N VAL A 709 2.85 26.12 18.55
CA VAL A 709 2.93 27.46 17.93
C VAL A 709 3.71 28.39 18.86
N PRO A 710 4.94 28.81 18.50
CA PRO A 710 5.66 29.85 19.24
C PRO A 710 4.92 31.18 19.17
N SER A 711 4.79 31.87 20.30
CA SER A 711 4.13 33.18 20.36
C SER A 711 5.05 34.30 19.85
N GLY A 712 4.53 35.12 18.92
CA GLY A 712 5.05 36.46 18.65
C GLY A 712 5.89 36.65 17.38
N TYR A 713 5.23 36.68 16.21
CA TYR A 713 5.66 37.51 15.08
C TYR A 713 4.46 38.25 14.50
N GLN A 714 4.51 39.58 14.48
CA GLN A 714 3.48 40.41 13.84
C GLN A 714 3.74 40.53 12.33
N TYR A 715 2.70 40.34 11.53
CA TYR A 715 2.74 40.64 10.10
C TYR A 715 2.68 42.16 9.89
N GLN A 716 3.81 42.79 9.58
CA GLN A 716 3.79 44.12 8.93
C GLN A 716 3.50 43.95 7.44
N GLN A 717 2.36 44.47 6.98
CA GLN A 717 2.10 44.61 5.55
C GLN A 717 2.92 45.76 4.98
N HIS A 718 3.92 45.45 4.15
CA HIS A 718 4.54 46.44 3.28
C HIS A 718 3.84 46.48 1.92
N THR A 719 2.96 47.47 1.74
CA THR A 719 2.47 47.89 0.42
C THR A 719 3.61 48.58 -0.36
N PRO A 720 3.93 48.14 -1.59
CA PRO A 720 4.82 48.89 -2.47
C PRO A 720 4.14 50.18 -2.94
N GLN A 721 4.75 51.34 -2.69
CA GLN A 721 4.30 52.59 -3.29
C GLN A 721 4.69 52.64 -4.77
N MET A 722 3.86 53.31 -5.59
CA MET A 722 4.19 53.60 -6.98
C MET A 722 5.31 54.65 -7.06
N MET A 723 6.22 54.50 -8.03
CA MET A 723 7.04 55.60 -8.54
C MET A 723 6.80 55.75 -10.04
N HIS A 724 6.51 56.97 -10.48
CA HIS A 724 6.38 57.32 -11.89
C HIS A 724 7.76 57.52 -12.55
N SER A 725 7.83 57.26 -13.85
CA SER A 725 8.82 57.86 -14.76
C SER A 725 8.22 57.96 -16.18
N PRO A 726 8.72 58.87 -17.04
CA PRO A 726 7.90 59.51 -18.07
C PRO A 726 7.84 58.80 -19.42
N ALA A 727 6.89 59.24 -20.25
CA ALA A 727 6.61 58.68 -21.58
C ALA A 727 7.58 59.18 -22.69
N PRO A 728 7.85 58.35 -23.72
CA PRO A 728 8.47 58.78 -24.97
C PRO A 728 7.45 59.30 -26.00
N GLN A 729 7.91 60.10 -26.96
CA GLN A 729 7.08 60.68 -28.04
C GLN A 729 6.90 59.74 -29.25
N GLN A 730 5.94 60.10 -30.11
CA GLN A 730 5.56 59.35 -31.32
C GLN A 730 6.57 59.50 -32.48
N ALA A 731 6.74 58.44 -33.26
CA ALA A 731 7.23 58.50 -34.65
C ALA A 731 6.47 57.45 -35.51
N HIS A 732 6.02 57.86 -36.69
CA HIS A 732 5.01 57.17 -37.51
C HIS A 732 5.56 56.11 -38.50
N PHE A 733 4.62 55.30 -39.04
CA PHE A 733 4.67 54.53 -40.32
C PHE A 733 5.58 53.27 -40.36
N GLN A 734 5.25 52.18 -41.08
CA GLN A 734 4.04 51.81 -41.87
C GLN A 734 3.80 50.28 -41.87
N HIS A 735 2.64 49.81 -42.35
CA HIS A 735 2.27 48.37 -42.40
C HIS A 735 2.94 47.56 -43.52
N THR A 736 3.17 46.25 -43.29
CA THR A 736 2.80 45.17 -44.24
C THR A 736 2.74 43.79 -43.55
N HIS A 737 2.05 42.81 -44.16
CA HIS A 737 1.89 41.43 -43.67
C HIS A 737 2.84 40.44 -44.37
N LEU A 738 3.20 39.37 -43.67
CA LEU A 738 3.57 38.01 -44.12
C LEU A 738 3.51 37.13 -42.84
N GLN A 739 2.69 36.09 -42.66
CA GLN A 739 2.43 34.87 -43.44
C GLN A 739 3.68 34.03 -43.75
N SER A 740 3.64 32.76 -43.31
CA SER A 740 4.69 31.76 -43.49
C SER A 740 4.14 30.57 -44.31
N PRO A 741 4.73 30.22 -45.47
CA PRO A 741 4.17 29.22 -46.37
C PRO A 741 4.89 27.86 -46.35
N TYR A 742 4.16 26.81 -46.73
CA TYR A 742 4.71 25.51 -47.15
C TYR A 742 3.88 24.96 -48.31
N GLN A 743 4.29 25.14 -49.58
CA GLN A 743 3.81 24.36 -50.73
C GLN A 743 4.71 24.47 -51.98
N THR A 744 5.46 23.40 -52.26
CA THR A 744 5.65 22.68 -53.54
C THR A 744 5.78 23.37 -54.93
N TYR A 745 6.76 22.83 -55.70
CA TYR A 745 6.73 22.39 -57.13
C TYR A 745 7.51 23.11 -58.26
N SER A 746 8.21 22.27 -59.07
CA SER A 746 8.67 22.45 -60.47
C SER A 746 9.88 23.41 -60.68
N ASN A 747 10.71 23.33 -61.73
CA ASN A 747 10.86 22.46 -62.94
C ASN A 747 12.30 22.71 -63.52
N SER A 748 12.89 22.01 -64.51
CA SER A 748 12.86 20.64 -65.07
C SER A 748 13.88 20.56 -66.24
N GLN A 749 14.37 19.38 -66.67
CA GLN A 749 14.81 19.14 -68.08
C GLN A 749 15.02 17.65 -68.46
N HIS A 750 15.10 17.41 -69.77
CA HIS A 750 14.94 16.18 -70.58
C HIS A 750 15.77 14.90 -70.27
N GLY A 751 15.22 13.73 -70.63
CA GLY A 751 15.93 12.44 -70.76
C GLY A 751 15.06 11.32 -71.37
N TYR A 752 15.36 10.87 -72.60
CA TYR A 752 14.59 9.96 -73.46
C TYR A 752 14.25 8.54 -72.93
N SER A 753 13.06 8.04 -73.33
CA SER A 753 12.70 6.65 -73.73
C SER A 753 12.91 5.48 -72.73
N GLN A 754 12.38 4.24 -72.89
CA GLN A 754 11.24 3.71 -73.68
C GLN A 754 10.62 2.47 -72.96
N SER A 755 9.45 2.03 -73.42
CA SER A 755 8.72 0.77 -73.17
C SER A 755 9.44 -0.47 -72.60
N GLY A 756 8.77 -1.22 -71.70
CA GLY A 756 9.10 -2.64 -71.40
C GLY A 756 8.13 -3.35 -70.43
N HIS A 757 7.46 -4.42 -70.87
CA HIS A 757 6.68 -5.35 -70.02
C HIS A 757 7.48 -6.63 -69.73
N GLY A 758 7.16 -7.34 -68.62
CA GLY A 758 7.09 -8.82 -68.63
C GLY A 758 7.84 -9.61 -67.53
N GLY A 759 7.26 -10.76 -67.16
CA GLY A 759 7.88 -11.85 -66.38
C GLY A 759 7.90 -11.66 -64.85
N THR A 760 7.31 -12.46 -63.94
CA THR A 760 7.02 -13.91 -63.77
C THR A 760 8.18 -14.79 -63.25
N ASN A 761 8.02 -15.30 -62.02
CA ASN A 761 8.37 -16.61 -61.45
C ASN A 761 9.71 -17.31 -61.84
N TYR A 762 10.51 -17.75 -60.85
CA TYR A 762 10.42 -19.12 -60.29
C TYR A 762 11.41 -19.44 -59.13
N ASN A 763 11.18 -20.61 -58.52
CA ASN A 763 11.85 -21.26 -57.38
C ASN A 763 13.39 -21.40 -57.46
N HIS A 764 14.06 -21.40 -56.29
CA HIS A 764 14.68 -22.58 -55.62
C HIS A 764 15.49 -22.10 -54.39
N ALA A 765 15.97 -22.87 -53.41
CA ALA A 765 15.50 -24.04 -52.62
C ALA A 765 16.72 -24.69 -51.93
N SER A 766 16.55 -25.20 -50.70
CA SER A 766 17.40 -26.20 -49.99
C SER A 766 18.74 -25.79 -49.32
N GLY A 767 19.15 -26.58 -48.30
CA GLY A 767 20.36 -26.45 -47.46
C GLY A 767 20.21 -25.51 -46.25
N ARG A 768 19.94 -25.91 -45.00
CA ARG A 768 20.00 -27.18 -44.23
C ARG A 768 21.40 -27.61 -43.71
N ALA A 769 21.55 -27.52 -42.37
CA ALA A 769 22.66 -27.96 -41.50
C ALA A 769 24.02 -27.24 -41.72
N PHE A 770 24.80 -26.92 -40.68
CA PHE A 770 24.72 -27.33 -39.27
C PHE A 770 23.98 -26.35 -38.34
#